data_AF-A0A2N5YPS3-F1
#
_entry.id   AF-A0A2N5YPS3-F1
#
_cell.length_a   1.000
_cell.length_b   1.000
_cell.length_c   1.000
_cell.angle_alpha   90.00
_cell.angle_beta   90.00
_cell.angle_gamma   90.00
#
_symmetry.space_group_name_H-M   'P 1'
#
loop_
_entity.id
_entity.type
_entity.pdbx_description
1 polymer ?
#
loop_
_entity_poly.entity_id
_entity_poly.type
_entity_poly.pdbx_seq_one_letter_code
_entity_poly.pdbx_strand_id
1 'polypeptide(L)'
;MTKVSIFKNFNIVAGNKDIETIAEVIRNGQFRDEIVSLRKLLLSGNQKEYYQKKKSLLAFTQSGLYEGGRKPENLLEYSKLIILDIYKVGRRIGEIRQKAIKCKYTYCCFNSPSGNGIKIIVKTDYSMAKHKDAFLKVQHFYEKLLNVKIDPSGKDISRLCFFSYDENIYLNNEPVTYKIIAPMTVLKDVERLILDVNSKKIDITNDYETWLKIGFAIESEFGESGRQFYHEISRFSEFYDPKECNLQYDKCVKSNSSGITIKTLFHFASKAGITAQFDNSEVIMREKEEKQPTSNKFVITEEYLNQRYDIRYNVISNKFEYREKGEEKFREMNENNMFVRLQKDNINISLNHLVALLKSDFVKEYNVFKDYFESLPQWDEKTDYIGELASYLKSQDSKRLSHHFKKWLVRAVRNAIDDNYFNKQCFVLVSSKQNSGKSTFCRFLCPPQLNYYIVESIGTDKDSHIAITENFLINLDELSQAEKAEINAFKSMFSKDKVKARLTYDKRPTVHARRASFMGSTDRWEFLTDENGSVRWLCFEIDSIDWNYKNDIIIDDVWSQAYHLLTNTKYYYDLTLEEIKENDYVNKKYQVGSPERDLIQKFFKPGDEYDGTFMSSTDIIEYISQHSAININPVQIGRELRFLGFQRKPKFVDGNAKYGYLVIEILKKE
;
A
#
# COMPACT_ATOMS: atom_id res chain seq x y z
N MET A 1 3.66 9.81 46.62
CA MET A 1 2.58 10.04 45.65
C MET A 1 3.16 9.89 44.25
N THR A 2 2.51 9.11 43.38
CA THR A 2 3.04 8.78 42.04
C THR A 2 2.74 9.93 41.08
N LYS A 3 3.78 10.64 40.63
CA LYS A 3 3.65 11.75 39.67
C LYS A 3 3.64 11.26 38.23
N VAL A 4 2.90 11.95 37.38
CA VAL A 4 2.79 11.68 35.95
C VAL A 4 2.83 12.96 35.14
N SER A 5 3.30 12.86 33.89
CA SER A 5 3.40 14.04 33.01
C SER A 5 2.09 14.40 32.34
N ILE A 6 1.85 15.71 32.25
CA ILE A 6 0.74 16.35 31.56
C ILE A 6 1.25 16.87 30.22
N PHE A 7 0.44 16.73 29.19
CA PHE A 7 0.76 17.08 27.82
C PHE A 7 -0.26 18.05 27.24
N LYS A 8 0.26 19.03 26.52
CA LYS A 8 -0.46 19.88 25.57
C LYS A 8 -0.11 19.46 24.16
N ASN A 9 -1.07 19.50 23.23
CA ASN A 9 -0.86 19.14 21.82
C ASN A 9 -0.17 17.77 21.66
N PHE A 10 -0.58 16.78 22.45
CA PHE A 10 -0.11 15.39 22.47
C PHE A 10 1.33 15.12 22.93
N ASN A 11 2.26 16.06 22.74
CA ASN A 11 3.68 15.77 22.90
C ASN A 11 4.44 16.82 23.75
N ILE A 12 3.86 18.00 23.99
CA ILE A 12 4.54 19.06 24.74
C ILE A 12 4.27 18.84 26.23
N VAL A 13 5.32 18.58 27.01
CA VAL A 13 5.21 18.45 28.47
C VAL A 13 4.80 19.81 29.05
N ALA A 14 3.62 19.87 29.66
CA ALA A 14 3.02 21.07 30.24
C ALA A 14 3.18 21.14 31.77
N GLY A 15 3.64 20.05 32.40
CA GLY A 15 3.87 19.95 33.83
C GLY A 15 3.70 18.52 34.33
N ASN A 16 3.84 18.33 35.65
CA ASN A 16 3.67 17.03 36.31
C ASN A 16 2.66 17.17 37.46
N LYS A 17 1.79 16.18 37.65
CA LYS A 17 0.85 16.10 38.78
C LYS A 17 0.78 14.67 39.29
N ASP A 18 0.49 14.47 40.57
CA ASP A 18 0.11 13.16 41.08
C ASP A 18 -1.32 12.77 40.66
N ILE A 19 -1.64 11.48 40.78
CA ILE A 19 -2.93 10.92 40.34
C ILE A 19 -4.08 11.44 41.19
N GLU A 20 -3.85 11.67 42.48
CA GLU A 20 -4.81 12.24 43.42
C GLU A 20 -5.24 13.65 42.96
N THR A 21 -4.27 14.52 42.64
CA THR A 21 -4.52 15.86 42.10
C THR A 21 -5.23 15.78 40.74
N ILE A 22 -4.85 14.84 39.88
CA ILE A 22 -5.55 14.63 38.60
C ILE A 22 -7.01 14.24 38.84
N ALA A 23 -7.29 13.38 39.81
CA ALA A 23 -8.64 12.99 40.18
C ALA A 23 -9.44 14.18 40.72
N GLU A 24 -8.84 15.05 41.53
CA GLU A 24 -9.47 16.30 42.00
C GLU A 24 -9.77 17.26 40.85
N VAL A 25 -8.86 17.43 39.90
CA VAL A 25 -9.08 18.25 38.70
C VAL A 25 -10.27 17.75 37.88
N ILE A 26 -10.42 16.44 37.73
CA ILE A 26 -11.55 15.80 37.04
C ILE A 26 -12.86 15.96 37.86
N ARG A 27 -12.78 15.85 39.18
CA ARG A 27 -13.93 15.96 40.11
C ARG A 27 -14.48 17.39 40.16
N ASN A 28 -13.60 18.35 40.39
CA ASN A 28 -13.93 19.76 40.60
C ASN A 28 -14.29 20.48 39.29
N GLY A 29 -14.07 19.81 38.15
CA GLY A 29 -14.54 20.30 36.86
C GLY A 29 -13.72 21.45 36.29
N GLN A 30 -12.39 21.44 36.45
CA GLN A 30 -11.53 22.44 35.81
C GLN A 30 -11.75 22.53 34.28
N PHE A 31 -12.09 21.41 33.64
CA PHE A 31 -12.40 21.33 32.20
C PHE A 31 -13.90 21.10 31.93
N ARG A 32 -14.78 21.48 32.87
CA ARG A 32 -16.22 21.19 32.78
C ARG A 32 -16.84 21.75 31.52
N ASP A 33 -16.57 23.01 31.21
CA ASP A 33 -17.20 23.72 30.08
C ASP A 33 -16.77 23.11 28.74
N GLU A 34 -15.50 22.79 28.59
CA GLU A 34 -14.96 22.12 27.40
C GLU A 34 -15.56 20.72 27.24
N ILE A 35 -15.66 19.96 28.33
CA ILE A 35 -16.21 18.59 28.29
C ILE A 35 -17.72 18.59 28.02
N VAL A 36 -18.47 19.52 28.62
CA VAL A 36 -19.91 19.68 28.35
C VAL A 36 -20.14 20.09 26.89
N SER A 37 -19.34 21.02 26.37
CA SER A 37 -19.36 21.42 24.96
C SER A 37 -19.10 20.23 24.01
N LEU A 38 -18.09 19.41 24.32
CA LEU A 38 -17.80 18.19 23.57
C LEU A 38 -18.95 17.18 23.61
N ARG A 39 -19.59 16.99 24.77
CA ARG A 39 -20.75 16.10 24.90
C ARG A 39 -21.95 16.61 24.10
N LYS A 40 -22.20 17.93 24.07
CA LYS A 40 -23.24 18.55 23.24
C LYS A 40 -23.03 18.28 21.76
N LEU A 41 -21.78 18.37 21.26
CA LEU A 41 -21.46 18.05 19.86
C LEU A 41 -21.75 16.58 19.51
N LEU A 42 -21.53 15.64 20.44
CA LEU A 42 -21.90 14.24 20.22
C LEU A 42 -23.42 14.04 20.18
N LEU A 43 -24.16 14.73 21.05
CA LEU A 43 -25.62 14.68 21.08
C LEU A 43 -26.24 15.29 19.82
N SER A 44 -25.62 16.33 19.25
CA SER A 44 -26.07 16.95 18.00
C SER A 44 -25.59 16.23 16.73
N GLY A 45 -24.95 15.06 16.86
CA GLY A 45 -24.45 14.28 15.72
C GLY A 45 -23.14 14.79 15.08
N ASN A 46 -22.54 15.86 15.61
CA ASN A 46 -21.33 16.52 15.08
C ASN A 46 -20.04 15.79 15.48
N GLN A 47 -19.91 14.51 15.10
CA GLN A 47 -18.76 13.67 15.48
C GLN A 47 -17.42 14.23 14.99
N LYS A 48 -17.36 14.76 13.76
CA LYS A 48 -16.13 15.31 13.18
C LYS A 48 -15.57 16.46 14.03
N GLU A 49 -16.43 17.38 14.43
CA GLU A 49 -16.06 18.54 15.24
C GLU A 49 -15.68 18.11 16.67
N TYR A 50 -16.41 17.15 17.26
CA TYR A 50 -16.03 16.54 18.54
C TYR A 50 -14.59 16.02 18.50
N TYR A 51 -14.23 15.23 17.49
CA TYR A 51 -12.89 14.65 17.39
C TYR A 51 -11.82 15.70 17.15
N GLN A 52 -12.14 16.83 16.51
CA GLN A 52 -11.19 17.95 16.34
C GLN A 52 -10.98 18.70 17.66
N LYS A 53 -12.05 19.15 18.33
CA LYS A 53 -11.97 19.89 19.59
C LYS A 53 -11.41 19.03 20.73
N LYS A 54 -11.67 17.73 20.77
CA LYS A 54 -11.08 16.83 21.79
C LYS A 54 -9.55 16.88 21.79
N LYS A 55 -8.92 17.10 20.63
CA LYS A 55 -7.46 17.16 20.49
C LYS A 55 -6.81 18.35 21.21
N SER A 56 -7.58 19.40 21.50
CA SER A 56 -7.08 20.58 22.22
C SER A 56 -7.12 20.44 23.74
N LEU A 57 -7.78 19.39 24.27
CA LEU A 57 -7.77 19.11 25.69
C LEU A 57 -6.35 18.76 26.15
N LEU A 58 -6.02 19.19 27.37
CA LEU A 58 -4.86 18.64 28.07
C LEU A 58 -5.05 17.14 28.28
N ALA A 59 -3.94 16.42 28.33
CA ALA A 59 -3.91 14.99 28.57
C ALA A 59 -2.78 14.64 29.53
N PHE A 60 -2.78 13.44 30.08
CA PHE A 60 -1.70 12.90 30.90
C PHE A 60 -1.36 11.48 30.47
N THR A 61 -0.17 11.01 30.82
CA THR A 61 0.21 9.60 30.66
C THR A 61 0.31 8.98 32.04
N GLN A 62 -0.65 8.14 32.43
CA GLN A 62 -0.62 7.45 33.74
C GLN A 62 0.68 6.67 33.97
N SER A 63 1.34 6.24 32.89
CA SER A 63 2.50 5.36 32.88
C SER A 63 3.75 5.97 33.49
N GLY A 64 3.88 7.30 33.58
CA GLY A 64 5.01 7.90 34.27
C GLY A 64 5.36 9.34 33.90
N LEU A 65 6.58 9.73 34.28
CA LEU A 65 7.18 11.03 34.02
C LEU A 65 7.99 10.99 32.73
N TYR A 66 7.82 12.01 31.90
CA TYR A 66 8.51 12.15 30.61
C TYR A 66 9.24 13.49 30.53
N GLU A 67 10.38 13.50 29.83
CA GLU A 67 11.16 14.70 29.53
C GLU A 67 11.38 14.86 28.03
N GLY A 68 11.27 16.09 27.52
CA GLY A 68 11.50 16.37 26.09
C GLY A 68 10.46 15.76 25.12
N GLY A 69 9.43 15.05 25.60
CA GLY A 69 8.30 14.59 24.79
C GLY A 69 7.74 13.22 25.18
N ARG A 70 6.63 12.80 24.55
CA ARG A 70 5.85 11.60 24.89
C ARG A 70 6.28 10.33 24.13
N LYS A 71 7.58 10.09 24.01
CA LYS A 71 8.09 8.84 23.41
C LYS A 71 8.56 7.89 24.51
N PRO A 72 8.52 6.56 24.31
CA PRO A 72 9.02 5.60 25.30
C PRO A 72 10.46 5.90 25.75
N GLU A 73 11.31 6.35 24.83
CA GLU A 73 12.72 6.71 25.11
C GLU A 73 12.87 7.91 26.06
N ASN A 74 11.82 8.73 26.16
CA ASN A 74 11.79 9.94 26.97
C ASN A 74 11.18 9.70 28.37
N LEU A 75 10.84 8.45 28.71
CA LEU A 75 10.29 8.10 30.01
C LEU A 75 11.41 8.13 31.08
N LEU A 76 11.33 9.08 32.01
CA LEU A 76 12.26 9.23 33.11
C LEU A 76 11.94 8.30 34.28
N GLU A 77 10.66 8.23 34.66
CA GLU A 77 10.22 7.45 35.83
C GLU A 77 8.95 6.69 35.50
N TYR A 78 8.99 5.37 35.64
CA TYR A 78 7.82 4.52 35.41
C TYR A 78 6.94 4.42 36.67
N SER A 79 5.68 4.82 36.52
CA SER A 79 4.68 4.89 37.60
C SER A 79 4.16 3.52 38.10
N LYS A 80 4.36 2.46 37.31
CA LYS A 80 3.71 1.14 37.49
C LYS A 80 2.17 1.17 37.42
N LEU A 81 1.58 2.21 36.84
CA LEU A 81 0.15 2.34 36.64
C LEU A 81 -0.29 1.91 35.24
N ILE A 82 -1.39 1.18 35.20
CA ILE A 82 -2.06 0.73 33.98
C ILE A 82 -3.39 1.47 33.85
N ILE A 83 -3.69 2.02 32.66
CA ILE A 83 -5.03 2.54 32.35
C ILE A 83 -5.77 1.57 31.45
N LEU A 84 -7.04 1.34 31.77
CA LEU A 84 -7.99 0.62 30.94
C LEU A 84 -8.98 1.64 30.38
N ASP A 85 -9.23 1.59 29.07
CA ASP A 85 -10.20 2.44 28.39
C ASP A 85 -11.35 1.58 27.87
N ILE A 86 -12.56 1.83 28.36
CA ILE A 86 -13.76 1.08 27.99
C ILE A 86 -14.67 2.03 27.21
N TYR A 87 -14.89 1.73 25.94
CA TYR A 87 -15.67 2.58 25.03
C TYR A 87 -17.03 1.96 24.69
N LYS A 88 -18.05 2.80 24.46
CA LYS A 88 -19.40 2.41 23.99
C LYS A 88 -20.13 1.43 24.91
N VAL A 89 -20.08 1.66 26.21
CA VAL A 89 -20.79 0.81 27.20
C VAL A 89 -22.30 1.07 27.27
N GLY A 90 -22.79 2.14 26.62
CA GLY A 90 -24.21 2.46 26.52
C GLY A 90 -24.92 2.49 27.88
N ARG A 91 -26.10 1.87 27.96
CA ARG A 91 -26.92 1.81 29.19
C ARG A 91 -26.25 1.04 30.34
N ARG A 92 -25.20 0.24 30.08
CA ARG A 92 -24.49 -0.56 31.10
C ARG A 92 -23.41 0.22 31.87
N ILE A 93 -23.22 1.51 31.58
CA ILE A 93 -22.17 2.32 32.22
C ILE A 93 -22.25 2.30 33.74
N GLY A 94 -23.45 2.42 34.33
CA GLY A 94 -23.66 2.38 35.78
C GLY A 94 -23.28 1.03 36.38
N GLU A 95 -23.72 -0.08 35.77
CA GLU A 95 -23.42 -1.45 36.18
C GLU A 95 -21.90 -1.72 36.17
N ILE A 96 -21.24 -1.38 35.06
CA ILE A 96 -19.80 -1.58 34.86
C ILE A 96 -19.00 -0.76 35.86
N ARG A 97 -19.39 0.50 36.09
CA ARG A 97 -18.76 1.35 37.10
C ARG A 97 -18.87 0.73 38.49
N GLN A 98 -20.06 0.29 38.88
CA GLN A 98 -20.28 -0.33 40.19
C GLN A 98 -19.44 -1.60 40.41
N LYS A 99 -19.28 -2.42 39.37
CA LYS A 99 -18.38 -3.59 39.42
C LYS A 99 -16.91 -3.19 39.52
N ALA A 100 -16.49 -2.17 38.76
CA ALA A 100 -15.11 -1.67 38.79
C ALA A 100 -14.74 -1.11 40.17
N ILE A 101 -15.56 -0.23 40.76
CA ILE A 101 -15.24 0.40 42.06
C ILE A 101 -15.23 -0.60 43.24
N LYS A 102 -15.95 -1.71 43.13
CA LYS A 102 -15.91 -2.80 44.13
C LYS A 102 -14.65 -3.66 44.04
N CYS A 103 -13.88 -3.55 42.95
CA CYS A 103 -12.66 -4.29 42.77
C CYS A 103 -11.53 -3.66 43.61
N LYS A 104 -10.94 -4.44 44.53
CA LYS A 104 -9.83 -4.00 45.39
C LYS A 104 -8.59 -3.46 44.65
N TYR A 105 -8.45 -3.82 43.38
CA TYR A 105 -7.34 -3.39 42.51
C TYR A 105 -7.61 -2.07 41.79
N THR A 106 -8.85 -1.56 41.80
CA THR A 106 -9.17 -0.27 41.17
C THR A 106 -8.61 0.85 42.02
N TYR A 107 -7.69 1.63 41.44
CA TYR A 107 -7.12 2.81 42.07
C TYR A 107 -7.95 4.06 41.76
N CYS A 108 -8.33 4.26 40.50
CA CYS A 108 -9.17 5.38 40.08
C CYS A 108 -10.14 4.95 38.98
N CYS A 109 -11.38 5.44 39.01
CA CYS A 109 -12.40 5.12 38.01
C CYS A 109 -13.26 6.35 37.70
N PHE A 110 -13.32 6.74 36.42
CA PHE A 110 -14.02 7.95 35.97
C PHE A 110 -14.55 7.87 34.55
N ASN A 111 -15.51 8.74 34.24
CA ASN A 111 -16.10 8.83 32.90
C ASN A 111 -15.12 9.48 31.91
N SER A 112 -15.03 8.89 30.72
CA SER A 112 -14.28 9.45 29.58
C SER A 112 -14.86 10.79 29.11
N PRO A 113 -14.12 11.57 28.29
CA PRO A 113 -14.61 12.88 27.82
C PRO A 113 -15.96 12.82 27.09
N SER A 114 -16.26 11.73 26.37
CA SER A 114 -17.55 11.56 25.68
C SER A 114 -18.73 11.31 26.63
N GLY A 115 -18.48 10.91 27.89
CA GLY A 115 -19.51 10.43 28.81
C GLY A 115 -20.01 9.01 28.53
N ASN A 116 -19.63 8.41 27.40
CA ASN A 116 -20.11 7.08 26.94
C ASN A 116 -19.14 5.93 27.21
N GLY A 117 -18.16 6.15 28.09
CA GLY A 117 -17.07 5.22 28.37
C GLY A 117 -16.46 5.49 29.73
N ILE A 118 -15.75 4.50 30.27
CA ILE A 118 -15.13 4.52 31.60
C ILE A 118 -13.63 4.32 31.45
N LYS A 119 -12.86 5.00 32.30
CA LYS A 119 -11.42 4.82 32.46
C LYS A 119 -11.14 4.27 33.85
N ILE A 120 -10.31 3.23 33.92
CA ILE A 120 -9.91 2.58 35.17
C ILE A 120 -8.39 2.61 35.25
N ILE A 121 -7.84 3.11 36.36
CA ILE A 121 -6.42 3.06 36.66
C ILE A 121 -6.17 1.96 37.70
N VAL A 122 -5.14 1.15 37.47
CA VAL A 122 -4.76 0.00 38.32
C VAL A 122 -3.28 0.11 38.65
N LYS A 123 -2.93 -0.09 39.92
CA LYS A 123 -1.54 -0.13 40.38
C LYS A 123 -0.98 -1.54 40.22
N THR A 124 0.22 -1.65 39.67
CA THR A 124 0.94 -2.92 39.48
C THR A 124 2.32 -2.87 40.13
N ASP A 125 2.99 -4.01 40.25
CA ASP A 125 4.37 -4.13 40.73
C ASP A 125 5.39 -4.36 39.60
N TYR A 126 4.93 -4.32 38.35
CA TYR A 126 5.69 -4.64 37.15
C TYR A 126 6.80 -3.63 36.86
N SER A 127 7.90 -4.11 36.25
CA SER A 127 8.92 -3.25 35.66
C SER A 127 8.45 -2.66 34.33
N MET A 128 9.09 -1.58 33.90
CA MET A 128 8.80 -0.87 32.65
C MET A 128 8.82 -1.82 31.44
N ALA A 129 9.80 -2.73 31.40
CA ALA A 129 9.99 -3.72 30.33
C ALA A 129 8.75 -4.60 30.11
N LYS A 130 8.00 -4.82 31.18
CA LYS A 130 6.82 -5.69 31.21
C LYS A 130 5.51 -4.91 31.18
N HIS A 131 5.53 -3.60 30.91
CA HIS A 131 4.32 -2.78 30.85
C HIS A 131 3.22 -3.39 29.95
N LYS A 132 3.62 -3.88 28.76
CA LYS A 132 2.71 -4.56 27.84
C LYS A 132 2.08 -5.81 28.44
N ASP A 133 2.89 -6.65 29.09
CA ASP A 133 2.42 -7.89 29.71
C ASP A 133 1.53 -7.60 30.92
N ALA A 134 1.91 -6.61 31.73
CA ALA A 134 1.12 -6.09 32.84
C ALA A 134 -0.26 -5.62 32.35
N PHE A 135 -0.27 -4.81 31.29
CA PHE A 135 -1.50 -4.33 30.66
C PHE A 135 -2.37 -5.50 30.22
N LEU A 136 -1.84 -6.47 29.47
CA LEU A 136 -2.63 -7.59 28.95
C LEU A 136 -3.24 -8.46 30.08
N LYS A 137 -2.51 -8.66 31.16
CA LYS A 137 -3.00 -9.44 32.31
C LYS A 137 -4.06 -8.68 33.12
N VAL A 138 -3.86 -7.38 33.34
CA VAL A 138 -4.88 -6.52 33.96
C VAL A 138 -6.11 -6.39 33.06
N GLN A 139 -5.92 -6.24 31.76
CA GLN A 139 -6.96 -6.23 30.75
C GLN A 139 -7.81 -7.49 30.86
N HIS A 140 -7.21 -8.67 30.72
CA HIS A 140 -7.92 -9.96 30.78
C HIS A 140 -8.70 -10.14 32.08
N PHE A 141 -8.13 -9.73 33.21
CA PHE A 141 -8.81 -9.77 34.51
C PHE A 141 -10.07 -8.89 34.52
N TYR A 142 -9.95 -7.63 34.08
CA TYR A 142 -11.09 -6.70 34.07
C TYR A 142 -12.11 -7.03 32.97
N GLU A 143 -11.70 -7.57 31.81
CA GLU A 143 -12.63 -8.03 30.77
C GLU A 143 -13.53 -9.15 31.30
N LYS A 144 -12.96 -10.10 32.05
CA LYS A 144 -13.72 -11.15 32.76
C LYS A 144 -14.62 -10.59 33.85
N LEU A 145 -14.09 -9.71 34.70
CA LEU A 145 -14.84 -9.12 35.82
C LEU A 145 -16.05 -8.29 35.35
N LEU A 146 -15.84 -7.49 34.31
CA LEU A 146 -16.82 -6.51 33.84
C LEU A 146 -17.69 -7.05 32.70
N ASN A 147 -17.30 -8.16 32.08
CA ASN A 147 -17.93 -8.74 30.89
C ASN A 147 -18.09 -7.70 29.77
N VAL A 148 -16.97 -7.03 29.45
CA VAL A 148 -16.83 -6.05 28.36
C VAL A 148 -15.43 -6.13 27.78
N LYS A 149 -15.31 -5.76 26.50
CA LYS A 149 -14.01 -5.63 25.83
C LYS A 149 -13.33 -4.32 26.22
N ILE A 150 -12.05 -4.38 26.53
CA ILE A 150 -11.22 -3.21 26.84
C ILE A 150 -10.39 -2.83 25.60
N ASP A 151 -10.18 -1.54 25.39
CA ASP A 151 -9.36 -1.04 24.29
C ASP A 151 -7.88 -1.43 24.51
N PRO A 152 -7.23 -2.11 23.54
CA PRO A 152 -5.87 -2.64 23.73
C PRO A 152 -4.77 -1.59 23.63
N SER A 153 -5.10 -0.32 23.37
CA SER A 153 -4.11 0.76 23.20
C SER A 153 -3.37 1.12 24.48
N GLY A 154 -3.91 0.78 25.66
CA GLY A 154 -3.23 0.98 26.94
C GLY A 154 -1.97 0.12 27.12
N LYS A 155 -1.71 -0.84 26.21
CA LYS A 155 -0.45 -1.61 26.17
C LYS A 155 0.76 -0.78 25.74
N ASP A 156 0.52 0.36 25.09
CA ASP A 156 1.55 1.32 24.74
C ASP A 156 1.89 2.14 25.98
N ILE A 157 3.15 2.06 26.43
CA ILE A 157 3.62 2.79 27.60
C ILE A 157 3.44 4.30 27.46
N SER A 158 3.44 4.84 26.24
CA SER A 158 3.24 6.26 25.99
C SER A 158 1.77 6.68 25.89
N ARG A 159 0.81 5.79 26.20
CA ARG A 159 -0.61 6.03 25.94
C ARG A 159 -1.15 7.25 26.69
N LEU A 160 -1.71 8.21 25.92
CA LEU A 160 -2.38 9.39 26.45
C LEU A 160 -3.78 9.11 26.97
N CYS A 161 -4.10 9.80 28.06
CA CYS A 161 -5.44 9.96 28.60
C CYS A 161 -5.81 11.44 28.65
N PHE A 162 -6.78 11.87 27.86
CA PHE A 162 -7.33 13.23 27.95
C PHE A 162 -8.00 13.46 29.31
N PHE A 163 -7.86 14.69 29.84
CA PHE A 163 -8.67 15.12 30.97
C PHE A 163 -10.16 15.05 30.64
N SER A 164 -10.96 14.82 31.67
CA SER A 164 -12.42 14.68 31.59
C SER A 164 -13.06 15.49 32.72
N TYR A 165 -14.38 15.37 32.84
CA TYR A 165 -15.15 15.89 33.96
C TYR A 165 -16.13 14.82 34.44
N ASP A 166 -16.02 14.48 35.72
CA ASP A 166 -16.83 13.47 36.40
C ASP A 166 -16.86 13.74 37.91
N GLU A 167 -17.93 14.37 38.39
CA GLU A 167 -18.14 14.65 39.83
C GLU A 167 -18.13 13.37 40.68
N ASN A 168 -18.49 12.23 40.07
CA ASN A 168 -18.60 10.97 40.76
C ASN A 168 -17.32 10.13 40.71
N ILE A 169 -16.20 10.68 40.22
CA ILE A 169 -14.90 9.99 40.13
C ILE A 169 -14.55 9.27 41.42
N TYR A 170 -14.32 7.96 41.29
CA TYR A 170 -13.88 7.10 42.38
C TYR A 170 -12.36 7.13 42.47
N LEU A 171 -11.84 7.35 43.67
CA LEU A 171 -10.42 7.26 44.00
C LEU A 171 -10.30 6.40 45.26
N ASN A 172 -9.50 5.34 45.18
CA ASN A 172 -9.17 4.50 46.31
C ASN A 172 -7.84 4.98 46.91
N ASN A 173 -7.86 5.42 48.18
CA ASN A 173 -6.66 5.92 48.85
C ASN A 173 -5.67 4.79 49.22
N GLU A 174 -6.13 3.53 49.25
CA GLU A 174 -5.31 2.37 49.58
C GLU A 174 -5.54 1.23 48.56
N PRO A 175 -5.14 1.42 47.29
CA PRO A 175 -5.35 0.40 46.26
C PRO A 175 -4.45 -0.81 46.52
N VAL A 176 -5.03 -2.00 46.49
CA VAL A 176 -4.25 -3.24 46.50
C VAL A 176 -3.47 -3.31 45.19
N THR A 177 -2.15 -3.45 45.26
CA THR A 177 -1.33 -3.65 44.07
C THR A 177 -1.74 -4.95 43.38
N TYR A 178 -2.06 -4.88 42.09
CA TYR A 178 -2.29 -6.05 41.25
C TYR A 178 -0.97 -6.76 41.01
N LYS A 179 -0.65 -7.69 41.91
CA LYS A 179 0.46 -8.62 41.74
C LYS A 179 0.04 -9.69 40.77
N ILE A 180 0.95 -10.06 39.88
CA ILE A 180 0.75 -11.24 39.06
C ILE A 180 1.68 -12.30 39.57
N ILE A 181 1.08 -13.40 39.97
CA ILE A 181 1.77 -14.64 40.29
C ILE A 181 2.33 -15.17 38.96
N ALA A 182 3.64 -15.39 38.88
CA ALA A 182 4.23 -16.15 37.79
C ALA A 182 3.46 -17.47 37.63
N PRO A 183 3.37 -18.07 36.43
CA PRO A 183 2.73 -19.37 36.29
C PRO A 183 3.28 -20.30 37.36
N MET A 184 2.40 -20.98 38.12
CA MET A 184 2.77 -21.76 39.30
C MET A 184 3.84 -22.83 39.00
N THR A 185 3.99 -23.19 37.72
CA THR A 185 5.04 -24.03 37.16
C THR A 185 6.43 -23.39 37.22
N VAL A 186 6.60 -22.14 36.77
CA VAL A 186 7.92 -21.47 36.71
C VAL A 186 8.49 -21.21 38.11
N LEU A 187 7.63 -20.84 39.06
CA LEU A 187 8.04 -20.68 40.47
C LEU A 187 8.58 -22.00 41.03
N LYS A 188 7.82 -23.10 40.85
CA LYS A 188 8.24 -24.44 41.27
C LYS A 188 9.54 -24.89 40.59
N ASP A 189 9.72 -24.57 39.32
CA ASP A 189 10.93 -24.92 38.57
C ASP A 189 12.16 -24.19 39.11
N VAL A 190 12.02 -22.91 39.48
CA VAL A 190 13.11 -22.13 40.08
C VAL A 190 13.38 -22.58 41.51
N GLU A 191 12.36 -22.90 42.31
CA GLU A 191 12.52 -23.47 43.64
C GLU A 191 13.25 -24.84 43.58
N ARG A 192 12.89 -25.71 42.64
CA ARG A 192 13.59 -26.97 42.39
C ARG A 192 15.03 -26.76 41.95
N LEU A 193 15.28 -25.80 41.06
CA LEU A 193 16.63 -25.44 40.64
C LEU A 193 17.46 -24.98 41.84
N ILE A 194 16.91 -24.15 42.72
CA ILE A 194 17.58 -23.72 43.95
C ILE A 194 17.88 -24.90 44.87
N LEU A 195 16.94 -25.84 45.02
CA LEU A 195 17.18 -27.07 45.79
C LEU A 195 18.31 -27.92 45.19
N ASP A 196 18.39 -28.03 43.86
CA ASP A 196 19.48 -28.74 43.18
C ASP A 196 20.82 -28.03 43.32
N VAL A 197 20.85 -26.69 43.16
CA VAL A 197 22.03 -25.85 43.42
C VAL A 197 22.52 -26.04 44.85
N ASN A 198 21.60 -25.99 45.82
CA ASN A 198 21.89 -26.13 47.25
C ASN A 198 22.35 -27.55 47.65
N SER A 199 21.72 -28.59 47.11
CA SER A 199 22.07 -29.98 47.43
C SER A 199 23.38 -30.41 46.80
N LYS A 200 23.63 -29.99 45.55
CA LYS A 200 24.85 -30.35 44.80
C LYS A 200 26.01 -29.36 45.02
N LYS A 201 25.76 -28.23 45.69
CA LYS A 201 26.72 -27.14 45.93
C LYS A 201 27.40 -26.66 44.64
N ILE A 202 26.59 -26.48 43.59
CA ILE A 202 27.07 -26.08 42.26
C ILE A 202 26.98 -24.57 42.14
N ASP A 203 28.07 -23.92 41.73
CA ASP A 203 28.02 -22.53 41.27
C ASP A 203 27.52 -22.50 39.82
N ILE A 204 26.41 -21.80 39.58
CA ILE A 204 25.88 -21.55 38.23
C ILE A 204 26.13 -20.11 37.76
N THR A 205 26.84 -19.32 38.57
CA THR A 205 27.07 -17.90 38.39
C THR A 205 28.47 -17.55 37.90
N ASN A 206 29.41 -18.51 37.87
CA ASN A 206 30.76 -18.57 37.27
C ASN A 206 31.60 -17.28 37.09
N ASP A 207 31.07 -16.24 36.46
CA ASP A 207 31.71 -14.96 36.20
C ASP A 207 30.73 -13.80 36.39
N TYR A 208 31.24 -12.57 36.52
CA TYR A 208 30.40 -11.37 36.74
C TYR A 208 29.32 -11.18 35.67
N GLU A 209 29.61 -11.51 34.41
CA GLU A 209 28.65 -11.35 33.31
C GLU A 209 27.49 -12.34 33.43
N THR A 210 27.78 -13.60 33.78
CA THR A 210 26.81 -14.66 34.02
C THR A 210 25.96 -14.34 35.25
N TRP A 211 26.60 -13.92 36.34
CA TRP A 211 25.94 -13.47 37.56
C TRP A 211 24.95 -12.32 37.29
N LEU A 212 25.40 -11.29 36.56
CA LEU A 212 24.56 -10.17 36.13
C LEU A 212 23.37 -10.63 35.26
N LYS A 213 23.62 -11.52 34.29
CA LYS A 213 22.55 -12.07 33.42
C LYS A 213 21.53 -12.88 34.20
N ILE A 214 21.95 -13.64 35.21
CA ILE A 214 21.05 -14.37 36.11
C ILE A 214 20.21 -13.39 36.93
N GLY A 215 20.81 -12.30 37.43
CA GLY A 215 20.08 -11.25 38.14
C GLY A 215 18.97 -10.64 37.30
N PHE A 216 19.26 -10.31 36.04
CA PHE A 216 18.25 -9.85 35.09
C PHE A 216 17.22 -10.93 34.73
N ALA A 217 17.62 -12.20 34.62
CA ALA A 217 16.70 -13.30 34.33
C ALA A 217 15.66 -13.49 35.44
N ILE A 218 16.08 -13.41 36.70
CA ILE A 218 15.20 -13.53 37.86
C ILE A 218 14.30 -12.29 37.99
N GLU A 219 14.86 -11.08 37.85
CA GLU A 219 14.06 -9.84 37.82
C GLU A 219 12.99 -9.91 36.72
N SER A 220 13.32 -10.44 35.54
CA SER A 220 12.40 -10.49 34.41
C SER A 220 11.12 -11.29 34.68
N GLU A 221 11.13 -12.22 35.63
CA GLU A 221 9.98 -13.07 35.96
C GLU A 221 9.35 -12.74 37.32
N PHE A 222 10.18 -12.45 38.33
CA PHE A 222 9.74 -12.29 39.71
C PHE A 222 9.85 -10.85 40.22
N GLY A 223 10.46 -9.94 39.46
CA GLY A 223 10.74 -8.58 39.91
C GLY A 223 11.44 -8.56 41.27
N GLU A 224 11.05 -7.61 42.14
CA GLU A 224 11.61 -7.49 43.50
C GLU A 224 11.43 -8.77 44.35
N SER A 225 10.37 -9.55 44.12
CA SER A 225 10.14 -10.79 44.87
C SER A 225 11.15 -11.89 44.57
N GLY A 226 11.92 -11.77 43.47
CA GLY A 226 12.97 -12.70 43.10
C GLY A 226 14.30 -12.48 43.83
N ARG A 227 14.44 -11.42 44.65
CA ARG A 227 15.69 -11.10 45.34
C ARG A 227 16.23 -12.28 46.15
N GLN A 228 15.36 -12.97 46.88
CA GLN A 228 15.78 -14.13 47.68
C GLN A 228 16.29 -15.28 46.80
N PHE A 229 15.68 -15.51 45.64
CA PHE A 229 16.16 -16.50 44.67
C PHE A 229 17.55 -16.16 44.14
N TYR A 230 17.81 -14.87 43.89
CA TYR A 230 19.13 -14.42 43.45
C TYR A 230 20.21 -14.68 44.51
N HIS A 231 19.90 -14.45 45.79
CA HIS A 231 20.80 -14.79 46.90
C HIS A 231 21.07 -16.28 46.99
N GLU A 232 20.02 -17.11 46.96
CA GLU A 232 20.16 -18.57 47.06
C GLU A 232 20.96 -19.16 45.89
N ILE A 233 20.80 -18.62 44.68
CA ILE A 233 21.56 -19.05 43.50
C ILE A 233 23.02 -18.59 43.57
N SER A 234 23.27 -17.39 44.10
CA SER A 234 24.61 -16.80 44.12
C SER A 234 25.49 -17.35 45.25
N ARG A 235 24.92 -18.01 46.27
CA ARG A 235 25.61 -18.32 47.54
C ARG A 235 26.86 -19.20 47.44
N PHE A 236 27.02 -19.96 46.36
CA PHE A 236 28.18 -20.82 46.12
C PHE A 236 29.21 -20.21 45.18
N SER A 237 28.94 -18.98 44.70
CA SER A 237 29.92 -18.22 43.94
C SER A 237 31.09 -17.80 44.81
N GLU A 238 32.30 -17.87 44.26
CA GLU A 238 33.50 -17.32 44.91
C GLU A 238 33.40 -15.80 45.13
N PHE A 239 32.52 -15.12 44.39
CA PHE A 239 32.30 -13.67 44.45
C PHE A 239 31.08 -13.28 45.32
N TYR A 240 30.46 -14.23 46.04
CA TYR A 240 29.27 -13.93 46.81
C TYR A 240 29.57 -13.13 48.08
N ASP A 241 29.14 -11.86 48.07
CA ASP A 241 28.97 -11.04 49.27
C ASP A 241 27.49 -10.60 49.38
N PRO A 242 26.82 -10.78 50.53
CA PRO A 242 25.40 -10.40 50.69
C PRO A 242 25.09 -8.93 50.43
N LYS A 243 26.03 -8.00 50.71
CA LYS A 243 25.81 -6.57 50.45
C LYS A 243 25.96 -6.27 48.96
N GLU A 244 26.99 -6.81 48.32
CA GLU A 244 27.20 -6.67 46.87
C GLU A 244 26.09 -7.33 46.06
N CYS A 245 25.59 -8.48 46.51
CA CYS A 245 24.47 -9.17 45.86
C CYS A 245 23.17 -8.35 45.91
N ASN A 246 22.89 -7.69 47.05
CA ASN A 246 21.79 -6.75 47.15
C ASN A 246 21.97 -5.53 46.25
N LEU A 247 23.16 -4.93 46.25
CA LEU A 247 23.48 -3.77 45.41
C LEU A 247 23.35 -4.10 43.93
N GLN A 248 23.78 -5.30 43.53
CA GLN A 248 23.66 -5.77 42.15
C GLN A 248 22.20 -6.03 41.77
N TYR A 249 21.41 -6.66 42.64
CA TYR A 249 19.99 -6.88 42.36
C TYR A 249 19.20 -5.57 42.30
N ASP A 250 19.55 -4.58 43.13
CA ASP A 250 19.00 -3.22 43.03
C ASP A 250 19.26 -2.59 41.66
N LYS A 251 20.47 -2.79 41.10
CA LYS A 251 20.79 -2.34 39.74
C LYS A 251 19.95 -3.08 38.70
N CYS A 252 19.71 -4.38 38.87
CA CYS A 252 18.86 -5.16 37.98
C CYS A 252 17.41 -4.64 37.98
N VAL A 253 16.84 -4.42 39.17
CA VAL A 253 15.47 -3.91 39.37
C VAL A 253 15.31 -2.46 38.87
N LYS A 254 16.36 -1.64 39.00
CA LYS A 254 16.36 -0.25 38.51
C LYS A 254 16.66 -0.11 37.02
N SER A 255 17.13 -1.16 36.36
CA SER A 255 17.51 -1.10 34.95
C SER A 255 16.30 -0.97 34.01
N ASN A 256 16.43 -0.15 32.96
CA ASN A 256 15.38 0.07 31.95
C ASN A 256 15.45 -0.99 30.82
N SER A 257 15.22 -2.26 31.16
CA SER A 257 15.17 -3.43 30.26
C SER A 257 16.52 -3.93 29.71
N SER A 258 17.01 -5.05 30.23
CA SER A 258 18.19 -5.77 29.70
C SER A 258 17.91 -6.67 28.48
N GLY A 259 16.62 -6.93 28.17
CA GLY A 259 16.22 -7.89 27.12
C GLY A 259 16.39 -9.37 27.52
N ILE A 260 16.75 -9.66 28.77
CA ILE A 260 16.99 -11.00 29.30
C ILE A 260 15.70 -11.60 29.87
N THR A 261 15.52 -12.92 29.76
CA THR A 261 14.33 -13.65 30.24
C THR A 261 14.72 -14.77 31.20
N ILE A 262 13.77 -15.30 31.96
CA ILE A 262 14.00 -16.42 32.92
C ILE A 262 14.62 -17.67 32.29
N LYS A 263 14.47 -17.86 30.97
CA LYS A 263 15.13 -18.95 30.23
C LYS A 263 16.65 -18.92 30.36
N THR A 264 17.23 -17.74 30.53
CA THR A 264 18.68 -17.57 30.72
C THR A 264 19.16 -18.23 32.01
N LEU A 265 18.38 -18.18 33.10
CA LEU A 265 18.69 -18.89 34.33
C LEU A 265 18.76 -20.41 34.09
N PHE A 266 17.73 -20.98 33.46
CA PHE A 266 17.69 -22.41 33.16
C PHE A 266 18.77 -22.86 32.18
N HIS A 267 19.16 -22.00 31.24
CA HIS A 267 20.27 -22.26 30.32
C HIS A 267 21.60 -22.40 31.07
N PHE A 268 21.90 -21.49 32.01
CA PHE A 268 23.12 -21.58 32.82
C PHE A 268 23.10 -22.76 33.78
N ALA A 269 21.95 -23.03 34.40
CA ALA A 269 21.77 -24.22 35.24
C ALA A 269 21.98 -25.52 34.45
N SER A 270 21.45 -25.62 33.22
CA SER A 270 21.70 -26.77 32.34
C SER A 270 23.16 -26.91 31.95
N LYS A 271 23.88 -25.81 31.69
CA LYS A 271 25.33 -25.85 31.43
C LYS A 271 26.13 -26.34 32.63
N ALA A 272 25.66 -26.05 33.83
CA ALA A 272 26.26 -26.50 35.09
C ALA A 272 25.81 -27.91 35.52
N GLY A 273 25.09 -28.65 34.65
CA GLY A 273 24.68 -30.03 34.92
C GLY A 273 23.38 -30.19 35.73
N ILE A 274 22.57 -29.14 35.86
CA ILE A 274 21.25 -29.19 36.51
C ILE A 274 20.17 -29.36 35.44
N THR A 275 19.62 -30.58 35.32
CA THR A 275 18.57 -30.90 34.34
C THR A 275 17.19 -30.56 34.90
N ALA A 276 16.51 -29.56 34.35
CA ALA A 276 15.15 -29.22 34.75
C ALA A 276 14.17 -30.34 34.35
N GLN A 277 13.67 -31.11 35.33
CA GLN A 277 12.53 -32.01 35.16
C GLN A 277 11.24 -31.21 35.33
N PHE A 278 10.67 -30.76 34.21
CA PHE A 278 9.38 -30.06 34.17
C PHE A 278 8.24 -31.06 34.45
N ASP A 279 7.50 -30.83 35.53
CA ASP A 279 6.37 -31.66 35.95
C ASP A 279 5.09 -31.16 35.27
N ASN A 280 4.83 -31.64 34.06
CA ASN A 280 3.60 -31.37 33.32
C ASN A 280 2.61 -32.52 33.54
N SER A 281 1.89 -32.49 34.66
CA SER A 281 0.70 -33.32 34.88
C SER A 281 -0.56 -32.44 34.82
N GLU A 282 -0.96 -32.07 33.59
CA GLU A 282 -2.34 -31.86 33.11
C GLU A 282 -2.34 -31.34 31.66
N VAL A 283 -1.79 -32.14 30.73
CA VAL A 283 -2.23 -32.12 29.33
C VAL A 283 -2.46 -33.57 28.94
N ILE A 284 -3.72 -33.83 28.55
CA ILE A 284 -4.25 -35.10 28.07
C ILE A 284 -3.27 -35.77 27.11
N MET A 285 -3.07 -37.08 27.33
CA MET A 285 -2.28 -37.97 26.51
C MET A 285 -2.52 -37.72 25.01
N ARG A 286 -1.48 -37.25 24.33
CA ARG A 286 -1.21 -37.61 22.94
C ARG A 286 0.20 -38.15 22.90
N GLU A 287 0.32 -39.30 22.27
CA GLU A 287 1.49 -40.15 22.25
C GLU A 287 2.76 -39.41 21.85
N LYS A 288 3.87 -39.85 22.43
CA LYS A 288 5.22 -39.46 22.02
C LYS A 288 5.40 -39.82 20.56
N GLU A 289 5.33 -38.85 19.66
CA GLU A 289 6.10 -38.91 18.43
C GLU A 289 7.53 -38.47 18.75
N GLU A 290 8.47 -39.32 18.36
CA GLU A 290 9.90 -39.08 18.42
C GLU A 290 10.21 -37.68 17.88
N LYS A 291 10.98 -36.89 18.64
CA LYS A 291 11.47 -35.59 18.17
C LYS A 291 12.40 -35.81 16.98
N GLN A 292 11.83 -35.74 15.78
CA GLN A 292 12.55 -35.31 14.60
C GLN A 292 13.18 -33.92 14.89
N PRO A 293 14.34 -33.62 14.29
CA PRO A 293 15.09 -32.40 14.58
C PRO A 293 14.15 -31.20 14.50
N THR A 294 14.14 -30.33 15.52
CA THR A 294 13.18 -29.22 15.61
C THR A 294 13.22 -28.41 14.33
N SER A 295 12.23 -28.66 13.47
CA SER A 295 12.06 -28.02 12.19
C SER A 295 12.03 -26.50 12.41
N ASN A 296 12.86 -25.78 11.66
CA ASN A 296 12.89 -24.33 11.68
C ASN A 296 11.46 -23.79 11.49
N LYS A 297 11.01 -22.78 12.24
CA LYS A 297 9.67 -22.19 12.09
C LYS A 297 9.31 -21.83 10.64
N PHE A 298 10.31 -21.49 9.82
CA PHE A 298 10.14 -21.33 8.37
C PHE A 298 9.76 -22.65 7.71
N VAL A 299 10.54 -23.71 7.93
CA VAL A 299 10.26 -25.07 7.41
C VAL A 299 8.89 -25.58 7.86
N ILE A 300 8.52 -25.45 9.14
CA ILE A 300 7.17 -25.83 9.62
C ILE A 300 6.08 -25.06 8.87
N THR A 301 6.27 -23.76 8.68
CA THR A 301 5.29 -22.91 7.99
C THR A 301 5.23 -23.25 6.50
N GLU A 302 6.38 -23.46 5.86
CA GLU A 302 6.48 -23.88 4.46
C GLU A 302 5.79 -25.21 4.23
N GLU A 303 6.06 -26.22 5.07
CA GLU A 303 5.42 -27.54 5.01
C GLU A 303 3.89 -27.40 5.14
N TYR A 304 3.42 -26.63 6.12
CA TYR A 304 1.98 -26.40 6.28
C TYR A 304 1.34 -25.73 5.07
N LEU A 305 1.99 -24.68 4.55
CA LEU A 305 1.48 -23.92 3.40
C LEU A 305 1.48 -24.80 2.15
N ASN A 306 2.58 -25.50 1.86
CA ASN A 306 2.72 -26.41 0.73
C ASN A 306 1.77 -27.61 0.81
N GLN A 307 1.37 -28.05 2.00
CA GLN A 307 0.40 -29.14 2.13
C GLN A 307 -1.02 -28.70 1.79
N ARG A 308 -1.39 -27.44 2.00
CA ARG A 308 -2.78 -26.96 1.94
C ARG A 308 -3.08 -26.01 0.79
N TYR A 309 -2.09 -25.30 0.30
CA TYR A 309 -2.29 -24.22 -0.67
C TYR A 309 -1.31 -24.32 -1.83
N ASP A 310 -1.78 -23.90 -3.01
CA ASP A 310 -0.90 -23.47 -4.08
C ASP A 310 -0.79 -21.94 -3.96
N ILE A 311 0.44 -21.42 -3.78
CA ILE A 311 0.71 -19.99 -3.61
C ILE A 311 1.62 -19.53 -4.74
N ARG A 312 1.30 -18.38 -5.32
CA ARG A 312 2.09 -17.74 -6.38
C ARG A 312 2.17 -16.23 -6.18
N TYR A 313 3.25 -15.62 -6.67
CA TYR A 313 3.42 -14.17 -6.66
C TYR A 313 3.19 -13.63 -8.06
N ASN A 314 2.09 -12.91 -8.25
CA ASN A 314 1.78 -12.29 -9.52
C ASN A 314 2.69 -11.08 -9.75
N VAL A 315 3.65 -11.20 -10.66
CA VAL A 315 4.64 -10.15 -10.97
C VAL A 315 4.05 -8.97 -11.74
N ILE A 316 2.84 -9.12 -12.28
CA ILE A 316 2.13 -8.06 -12.98
C ILE A 316 1.41 -7.16 -11.97
N SER A 317 0.55 -7.74 -11.14
CA SER A 317 -0.21 -6.98 -10.14
C SER A 317 0.53 -6.76 -8.82
N ASN A 318 1.73 -7.33 -8.66
CA ASN A 318 2.56 -7.29 -7.45
C ASN A 318 1.83 -7.81 -6.20
N LYS A 319 1.06 -8.90 -6.35
CA LYS A 319 0.22 -9.48 -5.30
C LYS A 319 0.48 -10.97 -5.14
N PHE A 320 0.36 -11.45 -3.89
CA PHE A 320 0.28 -12.88 -3.64
C PHE A 320 -1.12 -13.39 -3.98
N GLU A 321 -1.17 -14.53 -4.63
CA GLU A 321 -2.39 -15.26 -4.94
C GLU A 321 -2.30 -16.67 -4.38
N TYR A 322 -3.44 -17.21 -3.95
CA TYR A 322 -3.51 -18.59 -3.47
C TYR A 322 -4.84 -19.24 -3.78
N ARG A 323 -4.83 -20.57 -3.75
CA ARG A 323 -6.02 -21.42 -3.72
C ARG A 323 -5.78 -22.57 -2.75
N GLU A 324 -6.85 -23.14 -2.21
CA GLU A 324 -6.72 -24.39 -1.45
C GLU A 324 -6.44 -25.54 -2.43
N LYS A 325 -5.65 -26.54 -2.02
CA LYS A 325 -5.38 -27.68 -2.88
C LYS A 325 -6.69 -28.39 -3.25
N GLY A 326 -6.90 -28.59 -4.55
CA GLY A 326 -8.13 -29.14 -5.10
C GLY A 326 -9.14 -28.08 -5.54
N GLU A 327 -8.94 -26.80 -5.20
CA GLU A 327 -9.67 -25.70 -5.82
C GLU A 327 -9.04 -25.32 -7.17
N GLU A 328 -9.86 -24.83 -8.10
CA GLU A 328 -9.36 -24.41 -9.42
C GLU A 328 -8.88 -22.95 -9.42
N LYS A 329 -9.65 -22.05 -8.80
CA LYS A 329 -9.47 -20.60 -8.93
C LYS A 329 -8.56 -20.00 -7.86
N PHE A 330 -7.54 -19.28 -8.31
CA PHE A 330 -6.73 -18.43 -7.45
C PHE A 330 -7.49 -17.18 -7.00
N ARG A 331 -7.22 -16.75 -5.76
CA ARG A 331 -7.71 -15.50 -5.18
C ARG A 331 -6.58 -14.72 -4.55
N GLU A 332 -6.73 -13.40 -4.45
CA GLU A 332 -5.77 -12.53 -3.78
C GLU A 332 -5.56 -12.98 -2.32
N MET A 333 -4.30 -13.15 -1.92
CA MET A 333 -3.92 -13.47 -0.55
C MET A 333 -3.80 -12.19 0.26
N ASN A 334 -4.59 -12.11 1.33
CA ASN A 334 -4.35 -11.16 2.41
C ASN A 334 -3.43 -11.81 3.45
N GLU A 335 -2.23 -11.28 3.63
CA GLU A 335 -1.19 -11.86 4.50
C GLU A 335 -1.62 -11.88 5.97
N ASN A 336 -2.46 -10.93 6.41
CA ASN A 336 -3.00 -10.93 7.77
C ASN A 336 -3.99 -12.08 7.98
N ASN A 337 -4.82 -12.38 6.99
CA ASN A 337 -5.73 -13.51 7.06
C ASN A 337 -4.95 -14.83 7.11
N MET A 338 -3.92 -14.97 6.28
CA MET A 338 -3.06 -16.16 6.28
C MET A 338 -2.33 -16.30 7.62
N PHE A 339 -1.79 -15.21 8.17
CA PHE A 339 -1.18 -15.19 9.50
C PHE A 339 -2.14 -15.65 10.59
N VAL A 340 -3.37 -15.12 10.63
CA VAL A 340 -4.38 -15.53 11.63
C VAL A 340 -4.73 -17.01 11.48
N ARG A 341 -4.78 -17.54 10.25
CA ARG A 341 -5.04 -18.96 10.00
C ARG A 341 -3.91 -19.85 10.52
N LEU A 342 -2.66 -19.49 10.27
CA LEU A 342 -1.49 -20.15 10.84
C LEU A 342 -1.54 -20.16 12.37
N GLN A 343 -1.92 -19.04 13.01
CA GLN A 343 -2.06 -18.98 14.48
C GLN A 343 -3.17 -19.91 15.00
N LYS A 344 -4.32 -19.97 14.31
CA LYS A 344 -5.43 -20.86 14.68
C LYS A 344 -5.04 -22.34 14.62
N ASP A 345 -4.16 -22.68 13.69
CA ASP A 345 -3.65 -24.04 13.50
C ASP A 345 -2.36 -24.29 14.31
N ASN A 346 -2.07 -23.44 15.31
CA ASN A 346 -0.94 -23.53 16.23
C ASN A 346 0.46 -23.43 15.58
N ILE A 347 0.57 -22.79 14.41
CA ILE A 347 1.85 -22.50 13.77
C ILE A 347 2.37 -21.14 14.23
N ASN A 348 3.43 -21.17 15.02
CA ASN A 348 4.02 -19.98 15.63
C ASN A 348 5.07 -19.32 14.70
N ILE A 349 4.61 -18.39 13.85
CA ILE A 349 5.45 -17.50 13.04
C ILE A 349 4.95 -16.07 13.23
N SER A 350 5.82 -15.05 13.19
CA SER A 350 5.37 -13.65 13.23
C SER A 350 4.95 -13.17 11.83
N LEU A 351 4.07 -12.18 11.74
CA LEU A 351 3.64 -11.62 10.44
C LEU A 351 4.83 -11.16 9.59
N ASN A 352 5.84 -10.53 10.20
CA ASN A 352 7.05 -10.11 9.47
C ASN A 352 7.82 -11.29 8.89
N HIS A 353 7.93 -12.41 9.62
CA HIS A 353 8.58 -13.62 9.11
C HIS A 353 7.72 -14.30 8.05
N LEU A 354 6.39 -14.31 8.18
CA LEU A 354 5.51 -14.82 7.14
C LEU A 354 5.66 -14.02 5.84
N VAL A 355 5.64 -12.70 5.92
CA VAL A 355 5.84 -11.84 4.74
C VAL A 355 7.24 -12.03 4.15
N ALA A 356 8.27 -12.20 4.99
CA ALA A 356 9.62 -12.51 4.52
C ALA A 356 9.69 -13.87 3.81
N LEU A 357 8.96 -14.87 4.31
CA LEU A 357 8.84 -16.19 3.68
C LEU A 357 8.10 -16.11 2.35
N LEU A 358 6.97 -15.41 2.30
CA LEU A 358 6.21 -15.25 1.07
C LEU A 358 7.01 -14.49 -0.01
N LYS A 359 7.88 -13.55 0.40
CA LYS A 359 8.76 -12.80 -0.50
C LYS A 359 10.10 -13.49 -0.81
N SER A 360 10.33 -14.71 -0.32
CA SER A 360 11.52 -15.49 -0.67
C SER A 360 11.24 -16.42 -1.86
N ASP A 361 12.25 -17.16 -2.29
CA ASP A 361 12.17 -18.17 -3.37
C ASP A 361 11.17 -19.31 -3.09
N PHE A 362 10.57 -19.33 -1.89
CA PHE A 362 9.49 -20.24 -1.54
C PHE A 362 8.26 -20.06 -2.43
N VAL A 363 7.86 -18.80 -2.69
CA VAL A 363 6.70 -18.52 -3.57
C VAL A 363 7.20 -18.27 -4.99
N LYS A 364 6.71 -19.08 -5.93
CA LYS A 364 7.07 -18.93 -7.34
C LYS A 364 6.44 -17.68 -7.94
N GLU A 365 7.23 -16.98 -8.75
CA GLU A 365 6.73 -15.91 -9.60
C GLU A 365 5.77 -16.43 -10.66
N TYR A 366 4.76 -15.64 -10.96
CA TYR A 366 3.70 -15.93 -11.90
C TYR A 366 3.43 -14.70 -12.77
N ASN A 367 3.54 -14.86 -14.08
CA ASN A 367 3.16 -13.83 -15.05
C ASN A 367 1.85 -14.24 -15.71
N VAL A 368 0.76 -13.58 -15.31
CA VAL A 368 -0.60 -13.87 -15.78
C VAL A 368 -0.75 -13.75 -17.31
N PHE A 369 -0.03 -12.83 -17.96
CA PHE A 369 -0.12 -12.67 -19.40
C PHE A 369 0.56 -13.83 -20.12
N LYS A 370 1.77 -14.18 -19.68
CA LYS A 370 2.50 -15.31 -20.24
C LYS A 370 1.74 -16.62 -20.08
N ASP A 371 1.24 -16.88 -18.87
CA ASP A 371 0.42 -18.05 -18.57
C ASP A 371 -0.86 -18.12 -19.41
N TYR A 372 -1.57 -16.99 -19.56
CA TYR A 372 -2.75 -16.91 -20.42
C TYR A 372 -2.42 -17.32 -21.87
N PHE A 373 -1.44 -16.66 -22.52
CA PHE A 373 -1.11 -16.95 -23.92
C PHE A 373 -0.54 -18.35 -24.13
N GLU A 374 0.27 -18.87 -23.19
CA GLU A 374 0.81 -20.24 -23.23
C GLU A 374 -0.27 -21.30 -23.01
N SER A 375 -1.38 -20.96 -22.35
CA SER A 375 -2.52 -21.87 -22.12
C SER A 375 -3.49 -21.96 -23.28
N LEU A 376 -3.42 -21.05 -24.26
CA LEU A 376 -4.32 -21.04 -25.40
C LEU A 376 -4.09 -22.26 -26.31
N PRO A 377 -5.16 -22.78 -26.97
CA PRO A 377 -5.00 -23.83 -27.95
C PRO A 377 -4.13 -23.36 -29.12
N GLN A 378 -3.30 -24.24 -29.67
CA GLN A 378 -2.50 -23.90 -30.83
C GLN A 378 -3.42 -23.64 -32.04
N TRP A 379 -3.17 -22.52 -32.74
CA TRP A 379 -3.89 -22.20 -33.97
C TRP A 379 -3.50 -23.17 -35.09
N ASP A 380 -4.49 -23.67 -35.83
CA ASP A 380 -4.32 -24.71 -36.85
C ASP A 380 -3.88 -24.16 -38.23
N GLU A 381 -3.66 -22.84 -38.32
CA GLU A 381 -3.30 -22.09 -39.53
C GLU A 381 -4.36 -22.13 -40.65
N LYS A 382 -5.57 -22.63 -40.39
CA LYS A 382 -6.63 -22.74 -41.41
C LYS A 382 -7.59 -21.57 -41.37
N THR A 383 -8.12 -21.25 -40.19
CA THR A 383 -9.15 -20.23 -40.02
C THR A 383 -8.54 -18.88 -39.67
N ASP A 384 -8.85 -17.82 -40.42
CA ASP A 384 -8.33 -16.48 -40.12
C ASP A 384 -9.20 -15.74 -39.08
N TYR A 385 -9.16 -16.17 -37.82
CA TYR A 385 -9.98 -15.61 -36.73
C TYR A 385 -9.83 -14.09 -36.57
N ILE A 386 -8.61 -13.55 -36.73
CA ILE A 386 -8.34 -12.11 -36.72
C ILE A 386 -9.04 -11.43 -37.91
N GLY A 387 -8.95 -12.03 -39.10
CA GLY A 387 -9.62 -11.53 -40.30
C GLY A 387 -11.15 -11.56 -40.18
N GLU A 388 -11.70 -12.64 -39.63
CA GLU A 388 -13.13 -12.78 -39.33
C GLU A 388 -13.60 -11.72 -38.35
N LEU A 389 -12.92 -11.53 -37.22
CA LEU A 389 -13.25 -10.46 -36.27
C LEU A 389 -13.17 -9.07 -36.91
N ALA A 390 -12.14 -8.81 -37.72
CA ALA A 390 -12.00 -7.54 -38.44
C ALA A 390 -13.15 -7.29 -39.43
N SER A 391 -13.75 -8.34 -40.00
CA SER A 391 -14.86 -8.22 -40.96
C SER A 391 -16.15 -7.65 -40.37
N TYR A 392 -16.31 -7.70 -39.04
CA TYR A 392 -17.44 -7.09 -38.34
C TYR A 392 -17.30 -5.57 -38.20
N LEU A 393 -16.09 -5.02 -38.40
CA LEU A 393 -15.83 -3.59 -38.45
C LEU A 393 -16.04 -3.08 -39.88
N LYS A 394 -17.23 -2.54 -40.17
CA LYS A 394 -17.56 -2.08 -41.53
C LYS A 394 -16.83 -0.77 -41.81
N SER A 395 -15.80 -0.83 -42.65
CA SER A 395 -14.97 0.30 -43.04
C SER A 395 -14.83 0.39 -44.55
N GLN A 396 -14.79 1.61 -45.08
CA GLN A 396 -14.46 1.88 -46.48
C GLN A 396 -13.08 1.32 -46.87
N ASP A 397 -12.16 1.22 -45.91
CA ASP A 397 -10.83 0.63 -46.11
C ASP A 397 -10.61 -0.61 -45.22
N SER A 398 -11.47 -1.61 -45.42
CA SER A 398 -11.45 -2.87 -44.68
C SER A 398 -10.12 -3.63 -44.82
N LYS A 399 -9.42 -3.50 -45.95
CA LYS A 399 -8.13 -4.16 -46.19
C LYS A 399 -7.04 -3.56 -45.30
N ARG A 400 -6.93 -2.23 -45.27
CA ARG A 400 -5.99 -1.52 -44.38
C ARG A 400 -6.31 -1.80 -42.92
N LEU A 401 -7.58 -1.76 -42.54
CA LEU A 401 -8.04 -2.06 -41.19
C LEU A 401 -7.60 -3.46 -40.76
N SER A 402 -7.97 -4.49 -41.52
CA SER A 402 -7.63 -5.88 -41.20
C SER A 402 -6.12 -6.10 -41.10
N HIS A 403 -5.35 -5.52 -42.02
CA HIS A 403 -3.89 -5.63 -42.04
C HIS A 403 -3.22 -5.02 -40.81
N HIS A 404 -3.54 -3.76 -40.49
CA HIS A 404 -2.97 -3.08 -39.32
C HIS A 404 -3.49 -3.64 -37.99
N PHE A 405 -4.74 -4.10 -37.96
CA PHE A 405 -5.32 -4.74 -36.78
C PHE A 405 -4.59 -6.04 -36.45
N LYS A 406 -4.33 -6.91 -37.45
CA LYS A 406 -3.52 -8.12 -37.29
C LYS A 406 -2.12 -7.82 -36.75
N LYS A 407 -1.41 -6.86 -37.35
CA LYS A 407 -0.10 -6.41 -36.83
C LYS A 407 -0.18 -5.86 -35.41
N TRP A 408 -1.22 -5.10 -35.10
CA TRP A 408 -1.40 -4.51 -33.76
C TRP A 408 -1.66 -5.59 -32.69
N LEU A 409 -2.50 -6.60 -32.98
CA LEU A 409 -2.73 -7.71 -32.05
C LEU A 409 -1.45 -8.49 -31.75
N VAL A 410 -0.67 -8.85 -32.78
CA VAL A 410 0.62 -9.56 -32.58
C VAL A 410 1.59 -8.74 -31.72
N ARG A 411 1.69 -7.43 -31.97
CA ARG A 411 2.49 -6.52 -31.13
C ARG A 411 1.94 -6.38 -29.71
N ALA A 412 0.62 -6.47 -29.53
CA ALA A 412 -0.01 -6.40 -28.22
C ALA A 412 0.34 -7.62 -27.37
N VAL A 413 0.31 -8.81 -27.97
CA VAL A 413 0.78 -10.05 -27.32
C VAL A 413 2.25 -9.91 -26.92
N ARG A 414 3.12 -9.50 -27.84
CA ARG A 414 4.55 -9.33 -27.56
C ARG A 414 4.81 -8.35 -26.42
N ASN A 415 4.14 -7.18 -26.45
CA ASN A 415 4.26 -6.14 -25.41
C ASN A 415 3.85 -6.65 -24.01
N ALA A 416 2.89 -7.57 -23.93
CA ALA A 416 2.47 -8.13 -22.65
C ALA A 416 3.52 -9.08 -22.03
N ILE A 417 4.22 -9.85 -22.86
CA ILE A 417 5.07 -10.97 -22.42
C ILE A 417 6.59 -10.72 -22.52
N ASP A 418 7.05 -9.77 -23.34
CA ASP A 418 8.47 -9.45 -23.56
C ASP A 418 8.82 -8.10 -22.90
N ASP A 419 9.52 -8.14 -21.77
CA ASP A 419 9.91 -6.97 -20.96
C ASP A 419 10.87 -6.00 -21.66
N ASN A 420 11.39 -6.36 -22.84
CA ASN A 420 12.28 -5.53 -23.65
C ASN A 420 11.59 -5.00 -24.93
N TYR A 421 10.30 -5.23 -25.08
CA TYR A 421 9.52 -4.76 -26.22
C TYR A 421 8.41 -3.82 -25.78
N PHE A 422 8.10 -2.84 -26.64
CA PHE A 422 6.95 -1.98 -26.43
C PHE A 422 6.22 -1.66 -27.74
N ASN A 423 4.91 -1.94 -27.77
CA ASN A 423 4.03 -1.53 -28.87
C ASN A 423 3.81 0.01 -28.85
N LYS A 424 4.33 0.72 -29.84
CA LYS A 424 4.30 2.19 -29.92
C LYS A 424 2.96 2.74 -30.43
N GLN A 425 2.10 1.89 -30.97
CA GLN A 425 0.92 2.31 -31.71
C GLN A 425 -0.37 2.14 -30.90
N CYS A 426 -1.21 3.17 -30.93
CA CYS A 426 -2.57 3.17 -30.43
C CYS A 426 -3.55 2.88 -31.58
N PHE A 427 -4.33 1.82 -31.47
CA PHE A 427 -5.35 1.47 -32.46
C PHE A 427 -6.66 2.23 -32.17
N VAL A 428 -7.11 3.09 -33.09
CA VAL A 428 -8.24 3.99 -32.87
C VAL A 428 -9.36 3.78 -33.87
N LEU A 429 -10.57 3.55 -33.34
CA LEU A 429 -11.79 3.53 -34.13
C LEU A 429 -12.44 4.93 -34.16
N VAL A 430 -12.71 5.43 -35.36
CA VAL A 430 -13.31 6.74 -35.62
C VAL A 430 -14.70 6.53 -36.22
N SER A 431 -15.75 7.08 -35.62
CA SER A 431 -17.10 7.08 -36.21
C SER A 431 -17.90 8.26 -35.68
N SER A 432 -18.42 9.08 -36.59
CA SER A 432 -19.28 10.24 -36.27
C SER A 432 -20.62 9.88 -35.62
N LYS A 433 -21.05 8.61 -35.71
CA LYS A 433 -22.23 8.12 -35.00
C LYS A 433 -21.92 7.87 -33.53
N GLN A 434 -22.67 8.52 -32.65
CA GLN A 434 -22.68 8.20 -31.21
C GLN A 434 -23.29 6.80 -30.99
N ASN A 435 -22.90 6.12 -29.90
CA ASN A 435 -23.36 4.76 -29.56
C ASN A 435 -23.10 3.71 -30.65
N SER A 436 -22.09 3.91 -31.51
CA SER A 436 -21.75 2.99 -32.59
C SER A 436 -21.11 1.67 -32.14
N GLY A 437 -21.02 1.39 -30.84
CA GLY A 437 -20.46 0.17 -30.27
C GLY A 437 -18.94 0.15 -30.12
N LYS A 438 -18.20 1.20 -30.50
CA LYS A 438 -16.72 1.25 -30.49
C LYS A 438 -16.10 0.83 -29.15
N SER A 439 -16.48 1.49 -28.06
CA SER A 439 -15.96 1.19 -26.72
C SER A 439 -16.34 -0.24 -26.29
N THR A 440 -17.50 -0.74 -26.73
CA THR A 440 -17.91 -2.13 -26.44
C THR A 440 -17.08 -3.15 -27.22
N PHE A 441 -16.71 -2.84 -28.47
CA PHE A 441 -15.77 -3.65 -29.24
C PHE A 441 -14.38 -3.64 -28.60
N CYS A 442 -13.87 -2.48 -28.18
CA CYS A 442 -12.60 -2.37 -27.46
C CYS A 442 -12.60 -3.22 -26.18
N ARG A 443 -13.68 -3.18 -25.38
CA ARG A 443 -13.83 -4.06 -24.20
C ARG A 443 -13.83 -5.54 -24.57
N PHE A 444 -14.48 -5.92 -25.67
CA PHE A 444 -14.54 -7.31 -26.14
C PHE A 444 -13.15 -7.89 -26.48
N LEU A 445 -12.19 -7.05 -26.89
CA LEU A 445 -10.82 -7.51 -27.14
C LEU A 445 -10.11 -8.02 -25.87
N CYS A 446 -10.55 -7.59 -24.68
CA CYS A 446 -10.01 -8.11 -23.44
C CYS A 446 -10.63 -9.49 -23.16
N PRO A 447 -9.82 -10.57 -23.14
CA PRO A 447 -10.35 -11.89 -22.86
C PRO A 447 -10.90 -11.97 -21.43
N PRO A 448 -11.96 -12.76 -21.16
CA PRO A 448 -12.60 -12.82 -19.84
C PRO A 448 -11.64 -13.11 -18.68
N GLN A 449 -10.61 -13.93 -18.91
CA GLN A 449 -9.57 -14.31 -17.96
C GLN A 449 -8.68 -13.13 -17.57
N LEU A 450 -8.57 -12.10 -18.43
CA LEU A 450 -7.78 -10.90 -18.21
C LEU A 450 -8.63 -9.65 -17.93
N ASN A 451 -9.92 -9.80 -17.58
CA ASN A 451 -10.85 -8.69 -17.38
C ASN A 451 -10.42 -7.65 -16.31
N TYR A 452 -9.56 -8.04 -15.36
CA TYR A 452 -8.98 -7.14 -14.36
C TYR A 452 -7.75 -6.36 -14.86
N TYR A 453 -7.30 -6.67 -16.08
CA TYR A 453 -6.10 -6.11 -16.72
C TYR A 453 -6.45 -5.22 -17.92
N ILE A 454 -7.64 -4.60 -17.89
CA ILE A 454 -8.04 -3.53 -18.79
C ILE A 454 -8.45 -2.31 -17.98
N VAL A 455 -7.99 -1.14 -18.40
CA VAL A 455 -8.39 0.15 -17.83
C VAL A 455 -9.11 0.98 -18.88
N GLU A 456 -10.23 1.57 -18.47
CA GLU A 456 -11.02 2.50 -19.26
C GLU A 456 -10.72 3.91 -18.79
N SER A 457 -10.08 4.70 -19.66
CA SER A 457 -9.53 6.02 -19.39
C SER A 457 -8.33 6.03 -18.45
N ILE A 458 -7.32 6.80 -18.82
CA ILE A 458 -6.15 7.09 -18.00
C ILE A 458 -5.91 8.59 -18.02
N GLY A 459 -5.45 9.14 -16.89
CA GLY A 459 -5.02 10.52 -16.80
C GLY A 459 -3.56 10.70 -17.21
N THR A 460 -2.95 11.77 -16.71
CA THR A 460 -1.55 12.13 -16.95
C THR A 460 -0.68 11.98 -15.70
N ASP A 461 -1.24 11.38 -14.65
CA ASP A 461 -0.68 11.30 -13.32
C ASP A 461 0.19 10.04 -13.10
N LYS A 462 0.69 9.86 -11.87
CA LYS A 462 1.55 8.73 -11.54
C LYS A 462 0.81 7.40 -11.57
N ASP A 463 -0.47 7.37 -11.20
CA ASP A 463 -1.25 6.13 -11.19
C ASP A 463 -1.48 5.65 -12.63
N SER A 464 -1.66 6.58 -13.57
CA SER A 464 -1.69 6.28 -15.01
C SER A 464 -0.38 5.66 -15.54
N HIS A 465 0.77 6.03 -14.97
CA HIS A 465 2.04 5.37 -15.29
C HIS A 465 2.18 3.98 -14.67
N ILE A 466 1.53 3.70 -13.55
CA ILE A 466 1.48 2.34 -12.98
C ILE A 466 0.50 1.48 -13.79
N ALA A 467 -0.63 2.06 -14.22
CA ALA A 467 -1.62 1.36 -15.04
C ALA A 467 -1.01 0.78 -16.33
N ILE A 468 -0.08 1.47 -17.00
CA ILE A 468 0.58 0.95 -18.21
C ILE A 468 1.53 -0.24 -17.95
N THR A 469 1.91 -0.49 -16.69
CA THR A 469 2.77 -1.62 -16.32
C THR A 469 1.97 -2.82 -15.83
N GLU A 470 0.79 -2.58 -15.27
CA GLU A 470 -0.05 -3.63 -14.66
C GLU A 470 -1.13 -4.15 -15.60
N ASN A 471 -1.46 -3.47 -16.70
CA ASN A 471 -2.57 -3.85 -17.58
C ASN A 471 -2.11 -4.41 -18.93
N PHE A 472 -2.95 -5.25 -19.53
CA PHE A 472 -2.79 -5.75 -20.89
C PHE A 472 -3.26 -4.73 -21.93
N LEU A 473 -4.44 -4.13 -21.68
CA LEU A 473 -5.04 -3.15 -22.59
C LEU A 473 -5.38 -1.86 -21.84
N ILE A 474 -5.18 -0.72 -22.51
CA ILE A 474 -5.70 0.57 -22.08
C ILE A 474 -6.63 1.08 -23.16
N ASN A 475 -7.89 1.27 -22.79
CA ASN A 475 -8.91 1.85 -23.64
C ASN A 475 -9.01 3.35 -23.38
N LEU A 476 -8.50 4.14 -24.32
CA LEU A 476 -8.69 5.59 -24.37
C LEU A 476 -10.09 5.88 -24.93
N ASP A 477 -11.08 5.78 -24.04
CA ASP A 477 -12.47 6.08 -24.39
C ASP A 477 -12.68 7.59 -24.54
N GLU A 478 -13.57 7.98 -25.46
CA GLU A 478 -13.93 9.38 -25.71
C GLU A 478 -12.73 10.33 -25.97
N LEU A 479 -11.81 9.94 -26.85
CA LEU A 479 -10.67 10.79 -27.27
C LEU A 479 -11.08 12.18 -27.79
N SER A 480 -12.34 12.34 -28.19
CA SER A 480 -12.89 13.63 -28.61
C SER A 480 -13.02 14.67 -27.49
N GLN A 481 -13.05 14.23 -26.23
CA GLN A 481 -13.07 15.10 -25.06
C GLN A 481 -11.66 15.41 -24.54
N ALA A 482 -10.66 14.63 -24.95
CA ALA A 482 -9.29 14.80 -24.48
C ALA A 482 -8.71 16.15 -24.92
N GLU A 483 -8.15 16.89 -23.97
CA GLU A 483 -7.49 18.15 -24.26
C GLU A 483 -6.15 17.94 -24.97
N LYS A 484 -5.64 19.00 -25.63
CA LYS A 484 -4.33 18.99 -26.30
C LYS A 484 -3.19 18.50 -25.37
N ALA A 485 -3.24 18.86 -24.09
CA ALA A 485 -2.26 18.42 -23.11
C ALA A 485 -2.31 16.90 -22.86
N GLU A 486 -3.51 16.33 -22.80
CA GLU A 486 -3.75 14.90 -22.59
C GLU A 486 -3.31 14.07 -23.80
N ILE A 487 -3.68 14.51 -25.02
CA ILE A 487 -3.24 13.86 -26.27
C ILE A 487 -1.70 13.79 -26.35
N ASN A 488 -1.02 14.86 -25.94
CA ASN A 488 0.45 14.88 -25.89
C ASN A 488 1.02 13.98 -24.78
N ALA A 489 0.36 13.91 -23.63
CA ALA A 489 0.75 12.99 -22.56
C ALA A 489 0.60 11.52 -22.98
N PHE A 490 -0.49 11.15 -23.65
CA PHE A 490 -0.69 9.81 -24.20
C PHE A 490 0.42 9.44 -25.18
N LYS A 491 0.80 10.34 -26.10
CA LYS A 491 1.94 10.10 -27.02
C LYS A 491 3.25 9.84 -26.29
N SER A 492 3.50 10.57 -25.20
CA SER A 492 4.66 10.32 -24.34
C SER A 492 4.59 8.91 -23.75
N MET A 493 3.43 8.51 -23.21
CA MET A 493 3.19 7.18 -22.66
C MET A 493 3.36 6.05 -23.69
N PHE A 494 2.90 6.25 -24.93
CA PHE A 494 3.08 5.29 -26.02
C PHE A 494 4.54 5.01 -26.34
N SER A 495 5.44 5.95 -26.00
CA SER A 495 6.87 5.85 -26.27
C SER A 495 7.70 5.43 -25.05
N LYS A 496 7.07 5.25 -23.87
CA LYS A 496 7.79 4.79 -22.67
C LYS A 496 8.15 3.32 -22.82
N ASP A 497 9.40 3.00 -22.52
CA ASP A 497 9.90 1.62 -22.42
C ASP A 497 9.63 1.05 -21.02
N LYS A 498 10.07 1.78 -19.98
CA LYS A 498 9.94 1.37 -18.57
C LYS A 498 9.42 2.51 -17.72
N VAL A 499 8.81 2.16 -16.59
CA VAL A 499 8.31 3.10 -15.58
C VAL A 499 9.05 2.88 -14.28
N LYS A 500 9.62 3.95 -13.74
CA LYS A 500 10.18 3.95 -12.38
C LYS A 500 9.12 4.47 -11.42
N ALA A 501 8.51 3.57 -10.66
CA ALA A 501 7.44 3.89 -9.71
C ALA A 501 7.74 3.28 -8.34
N ARG A 502 7.08 3.79 -7.30
CA ARG A 502 7.08 3.19 -5.97
C ARG A 502 5.68 2.66 -5.73
N LEU A 503 5.51 1.35 -5.81
CA LEU A 503 4.23 0.72 -5.52
C LEU A 503 3.89 0.84 -4.03
N THR A 504 2.62 0.68 -3.70
CA THR A 504 2.16 0.74 -2.32
C THR A 504 2.93 -0.29 -1.49
N TYR A 505 3.42 0.10 -0.32
CA TYR A 505 4.21 -0.74 0.60
C TYR A 505 5.66 -1.05 0.20
N ASP A 506 6.12 -0.61 -0.97
CA ASP A 506 7.54 -0.73 -1.32
C ASP A 506 8.39 0.30 -0.57
N LYS A 507 9.58 -0.12 -0.13
CA LYS A 507 10.54 0.75 0.57
C LYS A 507 11.27 1.68 -0.39
N ARG A 508 11.40 1.31 -1.66
CA ARG A 508 12.17 2.03 -2.68
C ARG A 508 11.45 1.95 -4.03
N PRO A 509 11.58 2.96 -4.90
CA PRO A 509 11.09 2.87 -6.27
C PRO A 509 11.81 1.77 -7.06
N THR A 510 11.06 0.99 -7.80
CA THR A 510 11.49 -0.11 -8.68
C THR A 510 11.18 0.25 -10.13
N VAL A 511 11.84 -0.45 -11.06
CA VAL A 511 11.64 -0.24 -12.50
C VAL A 511 10.74 -1.36 -13.00
N HIS A 512 9.63 -0.98 -13.61
CA HIS A 512 8.62 -1.88 -14.15
C HIS A 512 8.60 -1.77 -15.67
N ALA A 513 8.56 -2.92 -16.35
CA ALA A 513 8.36 -2.97 -17.80
C ALA A 513 6.95 -2.47 -18.15
N ARG A 514 6.82 -1.74 -19.25
CA ARG A 514 5.50 -1.36 -19.77
C ARG A 514 4.90 -2.55 -20.51
N ARG A 515 3.65 -2.92 -20.18
CA ARG A 515 2.98 -4.11 -20.72
C ARG A 515 1.70 -3.80 -21.49
N ALA A 516 1.09 -2.64 -21.21
CA ALA A 516 -0.17 -2.26 -21.80
C ALA A 516 -0.04 -1.84 -23.26
N SER A 517 -0.95 -2.33 -24.10
CA SER A 517 -1.18 -1.84 -25.46
C SER A 517 -2.37 -0.89 -25.49
N PHE A 518 -2.29 0.15 -26.32
CA PHE A 518 -3.29 1.21 -26.34
C PHE A 518 -4.27 1.01 -27.48
N MET A 519 -5.54 1.16 -27.17
CA MET A 519 -6.62 1.30 -28.13
C MET A 519 -7.46 2.51 -27.73
N GLY A 520 -8.25 3.03 -28.66
CA GLY A 520 -9.11 4.14 -28.35
C GLY A 520 -10.29 4.26 -29.29
N SER A 521 -11.21 5.13 -28.92
CA SER A 521 -12.35 5.45 -29.76
C SER A 521 -12.67 6.94 -29.72
N THR A 522 -13.14 7.46 -30.85
CA THR A 522 -13.56 8.87 -30.98
C THR A 522 -14.79 8.98 -31.88
N ASP A 523 -15.61 9.97 -31.57
CA ASP A 523 -16.73 10.42 -32.39
C ASP A 523 -16.38 11.64 -33.26
N ARG A 524 -15.21 12.26 -33.05
CA ARG A 524 -14.72 13.38 -33.85
C ARG A 524 -13.69 12.93 -34.88
N TRP A 525 -13.81 13.49 -36.08
CA TRP A 525 -12.78 13.37 -37.11
C TRP A 525 -11.53 14.12 -36.68
N GLU A 526 -11.67 15.36 -36.21
CA GLU A 526 -10.54 16.19 -35.79
C GLU A 526 -10.27 16.05 -34.28
N PHE A 527 -9.18 15.35 -33.93
CA PHE A 527 -8.74 15.21 -32.53
C PHE A 527 -7.21 15.20 -32.37
N LEU A 528 -6.46 15.03 -33.45
CA LEU A 528 -5.00 15.03 -33.41
C LEU A 528 -4.49 16.48 -33.41
N THR A 529 -3.81 16.90 -32.35
CA THR A 529 -3.46 18.30 -32.12
C THR A 529 -2.04 18.70 -32.53
N ASP A 530 -1.28 17.82 -33.19
CA ASP A 530 0.16 17.99 -33.40
C ASP A 530 0.59 17.62 -34.82
N GLU A 531 1.64 18.29 -35.28
CA GLU A 531 2.26 18.11 -36.60
C GLU A 531 3.18 16.89 -36.62
N ASN A 532 3.79 16.54 -35.47
CA ASN A 532 4.76 15.45 -35.35
C ASN A 532 4.25 14.32 -34.44
N GLY A 533 4.53 13.06 -34.82
CA GLY A 533 4.22 11.89 -33.99
C GLY A 533 2.77 11.42 -34.06
N SER A 534 2.00 11.89 -35.05
CA SER A 534 0.68 11.34 -35.40
C SER A 534 0.76 9.89 -35.86
N VAL A 535 1.92 9.45 -36.38
CA VAL A 535 2.20 8.05 -36.75
C VAL A 535 2.00 7.01 -35.63
N ARG A 536 1.94 7.45 -34.36
CA ARG A 536 1.63 6.57 -33.22
C ARG A 536 0.14 6.23 -33.14
N TRP A 537 -0.72 6.98 -33.79
CA TRP A 537 -2.15 6.73 -33.88
C TRP A 537 -2.43 5.96 -35.17
N LEU A 538 -3.09 4.82 -35.07
CA LEU A 538 -3.60 4.05 -36.20
C LEU A 538 -5.11 4.27 -36.25
N CYS A 539 -5.54 5.28 -37.01
CA CYS A 539 -6.94 5.69 -37.04
C CYS A 539 -7.68 5.01 -38.19
N PHE A 540 -8.83 4.40 -37.87
CA PHE A 540 -9.69 3.71 -38.84
C PHE A 540 -11.12 4.23 -38.73
N GLU A 541 -11.61 4.75 -39.85
CA GLU A 541 -12.99 5.19 -39.97
C GLU A 541 -13.89 3.97 -40.19
N ILE A 542 -14.94 3.86 -39.36
CA ILE A 542 -15.92 2.79 -39.45
C ILE A 542 -17.33 3.36 -39.60
N ASP A 543 -18.12 2.76 -40.48
CA ASP A 543 -19.50 3.15 -40.76
C ASP A 543 -20.48 2.56 -39.73
N SER A 544 -20.16 1.34 -39.28
CA SER A 544 -20.92 0.56 -38.29
C SER A 544 -20.11 -0.64 -37.79
N ILE A 545 -20.56 -1.23 -36.68
CA ILE A 545 -20.05 -2.49 -36.15
C ILE A 545 -21.21 -3.49 -36.18
N ASP A 546 -20.99 -4.65 -36.78
CA ASP A 546 -21.94 -5.75 -36.78
C ASP A 546 -21.83 -6.51 -35.45
N TRP A 547 -22.85 -6.41 -34.60
CA TRP A 547 -22.84 -6.94 -33.22
C TRP A 547 -22.80 -8.46 -33.11
N ASN A 548 -23.00 -9.19 -34.22
CA ASN A 548 -22.96 -10.65 -34.23
C ASN A 548 -21.59 -11.21 -33.83
N TYR A 549 -20.51 -10.41 -33.90
CA TYR A 549 -19.18 -10.81 -33.40
C TYR A 549 -19.22 -11.35 -31.97
N LYS A 550 -20.15 -10.89 -31.12
CA LYS A 550 -20.27 -11.34 -29.72
C LYS A 550 -20.69 -12.80 -29.59
N ASN A 551 -21.40 -13.32 -30.58
CA ASN A 551 -21.88 -14.70 -30.61
C ASN A 551 -20.98 -15.58 -31.48
N ASP A 552 -20.44 -15.00 -32.55
CA ASP A 552 -19.76 -15.75 -33.60
C ASP A 552 -18.25 -15.91 -33.32
N ILE A 553 -17.66 -15.01 -32.52
CA ILE A 553 -16.22 -15.00 -32.25
C ILE A 553 -15.92 -15.39 -30.81
N ILE A 554 -15.05 -16.39 -30.66
CA ILE A 554 -14.38 -16.70 -29.40
C ILE A 554 -13.07 -15.89 -29.36
N ILE A 555 -12.97 -14.93 -28.46
CA ILE A 555 -11.82 -14.02 -28.39
C ILE A 555 -10.48 -14.74 -28.14
N ASP A 556 -10.51 -15.88 -27.45
CA ASP A 556 -9.34 -16.71 -27.18
C ASP A 556 -8.72 -17.27 -28.48
N ASP A 557 -9.53 -17.57 -29.51
CA ASP A 557 -9.05 -18.04 -30.83
C ASP A 557 -8.37 -16.92 -31.64
N VAL A 558 -8.84 -15.69 -31.48
CA VAL A 558 -8.20 -14.51 -32.08
C VAL A 558 -6.81 -14.29 -31.46
N TRP A 559 -6.72 -14.42 -30.14
CA TRP A 559 -5.46 -14.29 -29.42
C TRP A 559 -4.53 -15.49 -29.65
N SER A 560 -5.07 -16.70 -29.85
CA SER A 560 -4.25 -17.87 -30.19
C SER A 560 -3.58 -17.70 -31.54
N GLN A 561 -4.31 -17.18 -32.54
CA GLN A 561 -3.73 -16.85 -33.84
C GLN A 561 -2.64 -15.77 -33.70
N ALA A 562 -2.89 -14.70 -32.93
CA ALA A 562 -1.90 -13.63 -32.73
C ALA A 562 -0.62 -14.13 -32.02
N TYR A 563 -0.77 -14.99 -31.02
CA TYR A 563 0.33 -15.62 -30.31
C TYR A 563 1.12 -16.58 -31.20
N HIS A 564 0.43 -17.45 -31.96
CA HIS A 564 1.09 -18.35 -32.92
C HIS A 564 1.87 -17.59 -33.99
N LEU A 565 1.33 -16.49 -34.52
CA LEU A 565 2.04 -15.61 -35.45
C LEU A 565 3.33 -15.04 -34.83
N LEU A 566 3.32 -14.74 -33.53
CA LEU A 566 4.50 -14.25 -32.80
C LEU A 566 5.56 -15.34 -32.57
N THR A 567 5.15 -16.53 -32.16
CA THR A 567 6.07 -17.56 -31.61
C THR A 567 6.44 -18.65 -32.60
N ASN A 568 5.56 -18.99 -33.54
CA ASN A 568 5.70 -20.16 -34.41
C ASN A 568 5.91 -19.79 -35.89
N THR A 569 5.86 -18.51 -36.23
CA THR A 569 6.05 -18.04 -37.62
C THR A 569 7.11 -16.93 -37.71
N LYS A 570 7.43 -16.52 -38.94
CA LYS A 570 8.27 -15.34 -39.22
C LYS A 570 7.44 -14.10 -39.59
N TYR A 571 6.22 -14.01 -39.08
CA TYR A 571 5.32 -12.91 -39.41
C TYR A 571 5.93 -11.55 -39.03
N TYR A 572 6.00 -10.63 -39.99
CA TYR A 572 6.54 -9.29 -39.79
C TYR A 572 5.45 -8.34 -39.29
N TYR A 573 5.40 -8.13 -37.97
CA TYR A 573 4.38 -7.32 -37.30
C TYR A 573 4.74 -5.85 -37.09
N ASP A 574 6.01 -5.47 -37.28
CA ASP A 574 6.40 -4.07 -37.24
C ASP A 574 5.86 -3.32 -38.46
N LEU A 575 5.67 -2.01 -38.31
CA LEU A 575 5.28 -1.17 -39.42
C LEU A 575 6.46 -0.94 -40.36
N THR A 576 6.25 -1.19 -41.65
CA THR A 576 7.22 -0.85 -42.69
C THR A 576 7.30 0.67 -42.86
N LEU A 577 8.36 1.16 -43.52
CA LEU A 577 8.48 2.58 -43.84
C LEU A 577 7.33 3.08 -44.71
N GLU A 578 6.82 2.25 -45.61
CA GLU A 578 5.67 2.57 -46.47
C GLU A 578 4.39 2.69 -45.64
N GLU A 579 4.15 1.75 -44.73
CA GLU A 579 3.00 1.80 -43.81
C GLU A 579 3.05 3.00 -42.86
N ILE A 580 4.25 3.40 -42.40
CA ILE A 580 4.41 4.60 -41.58
C ILE A 580 4.07 5.85 -42.39
N LYS A 581 4.55 5.95 -43.64
CA LYS A 581 4.23 7.08 -44.54
C LYS A 581 2.75 7.13 -44.89
N GLU A 582 2.15 5.98 -45.20
CA GLU A 582 0.72 5.82 -45.45
C GLU A 582 -0.09 6.28 -44.23
N ASN A 583 0.26 5.79 -43.03
CA ASN A 583 -0.44 6.17 -41.81
C ASN A 583 -0.30 7.66 -41.48
N ASP A 584 0.88 8.25 -41.70
CA ASP A 584 1.07 9.69 -41.54
C ASP A 584 0.17 10.50 -42.49
N TYR A 585 0.10 10.08 -43.75
CA TYR A 585 -0.78 10.69 -44.76
C TYR A 585 -2.25 10.58 -44.37
N VAL A 586 -2.73 9.40 -43.99
CA VAL A 586 -4.12 9.19 -43.54
C VAL A 586 -4.41 10.03 -42.29
N ASN A 587 -3.47 10.11 -41.35
CA ASN A 587 -3.69 10.87 -40.12
C ASN A 587 -3.84 12.37 -40.32
N LYS A 588 -3.40 12.94 -41.45
CA LYS A 588 -3.62 14.37 -41.76
C LYS A 588 -5.09 14.75 -41.71
N LYS A 589 -5.99 13.85 -42.11
CA LYS A 589 -7.45 14.10 -42.11
C LYS A 589 -8.06 14.17 -40.71
N TYR A 590 -7.36 13.67 -39.69
CA TYR A 590 -7.82 13.69 -38.30
C TYR A 590 -7.14 14.78 -37.45
N GLN A 591 -6.30 15.62 -38.08
CA GLN A 591 -5.65 16.72 -37.39
C GLN A 591 -6.59 17.89 -37.22
N VAL A 592 -6.61 18.45 -36.01
CA VAL A 592 -7.36 19.67 -35.71
C VAL A 592 -6.88 20.80 -36.62
N GLY A 593 -7.80 21.39 -37.38
CA GLY A 593 -7.54 22.57 -38.19
C GLY A 593 -7.23 23.79 -37.29
N SER A 594 -6.32 24.65 -37.73
CA SER A 594 -6.11 25.95 -37.09
C SER A 594 -6.70 27.06 -37.97
N PRO A 595 -7.21 28.16 -37.39
CA PRO A 595 -7.66 29.31 -38.18
C PRO A 595 -6.57 29.81 -39.13
N GLU A 596 -5.31 29.75 -38.71
CA GLU A 596 -4.15 30.05 -39.55
C GLU A 596 -4.06 29.13 -40.77
N ARG A 597 -4.23 27.82 -40.59
CA ARG A 597 -4.20 26.84 -41.69
C ARG A 597 -5.30 27.14 -42.71
N ASP A 598 -6.51 27.38 -42.25
CA ASP A 598 -7.65 27.68 -43.11
C ASP A 598 -7.43 28.97 -43.90
N LEU A 599 -6.90 30.01 -43.23
CA LEU A 599 -6.58 31.28 -43.87
C LEU A 599 -5.43 31.13 -44.88
N ILE A 600 -4.37 30.39 -44.54
CA ILE A 600 -3.28 30.12 -45.49
C ILE A 600 -3.83 29.41 -46.72
N GLN A 601 -4.62 28.34 -46.56
CA GLN A 601 -5.21 27.61 -47.69
C GLN A 601 -6.21 28.44 -48.50
N LYS A 602 -6.87 29.42 -47.88
CA LYS A 602 -7.78 30.36 -48.56
C LYS A 602 -7.02 31.36 -49.43
N PHE A 603 -5.90 31.89 -48.95
CA PHE A 603 -5.19 32.99 -49.60
C PHE A 603 -3.97 32.55 -50.41
N PHE A 604 -3.36 31.41 -50.12
CA PHE A 604 -2.06 31.01 -50.68
C PHE A 604 -1.99 29.51 -51.04
N LYS A 605 -1.24 29.20 -52.09
CA LYS A 605 -0.74 27.85 -52.39
C LYS A 605 0.80 27.87 -52.49
N PRO A 606 1.48 26.73 -52.29
CA PRO A 606 2.92 26.66 -52.47
C PRO A 606 3.32 27.06 -53.89
N GLY A 607 4.30 27.97 -54.02
CA GLY A 607 4.88 28.37 -55.29
C GLY A 607 6.30 27.84 -55.47
N ASP A 608 6.78 27.86 -56.71
CA ASP A 608 8.17 27.53 -57.05
C ASP A 608 8.96 28.78 -57.48
N GLU A 609 10.17 28.59 -58.04
CA GLU A 609 11.03 29.72 -58.44
C GLU A 609 10.52 30.45 -59.70
N TYR A 610 9.58 29.86 -60.43
CA TYR A 610 9.04 30.40 -61.67
C TYR A 610 7.73 31.18 -61.43
N ASP A 611 6.86 30.68 -60.55
CA ASP A 611 5.52 31.26 -60.32
C ASP A 611 5.29 31.80 -58.89
N GLY A 612 6.21 31.53 -57.96
CA GLY A 612 6.10 31.92 -56.57
C GLY A 612 6.64 33.32 -56.26
N THR A 613 5.86 34.10 -55.52
CA THR A 613 6.31 35.36 -54.93
C THR A 613 6.94 35.11 -53.57
N PHE A 614 8.12 35.67 -53.31
CA PHE A 614 8.77 35.54 -52.00
C PHE A 614 8.08 36.40 -50.97
N MET A 615 7.49 35.77 -49.94
CA MET A 615 6.90 36.44 -48.78
C MET A 615 7.49 35.88 -47.49
N SER A 616 7.90 36.75 -46.57
CA SER A 616 8.25 36.35 -45.21
C SER A 616 6.99 36.03 -44.40
N SER A 617 7.14 35.37 -43.24
CA SER A 617 6.01 35.10 -42.35
C SER A 617 5.26 36.38 -41.98
N THR A 618 5.97 37.50 -41.79
CA THR A 618 5.37 38.81 -41.49
C THR A 618 4.55 39.32 -42.67
N ASP A 619 5.08 39.23 -43.88
CA ASP A 619 4.39 39.68 -45.10
C ASP A 619 3.07 38.88 -45.29
N ILE A 620 3.10 37.57 -44.99
CA ILE A 620 1.91 36.69 -45.03
C ILE A 620 0.90 37.08 -43.95
N ILE A 621 1.35 37.38 -42.72
CA ILE A 621 0.49 37.82 -41.61
C ILE A 621 -0.20 39.14 -41.96
N GLU A 622 0.55 40.11 -42.49
CA GLU A 622 0.00 41.41 -42.90
C GLU A 622 -1.05 41.23 -43.99
N TYR A 623 -0.77 40.42 -45.01
CA TYR A 623 -1.72 40.14 -46.07
C TYR A 623 -3.01 39.51 -45.54
N ILE A 624 -2.91 38.47 -44.70
CA ILE A 624 -4.09 37.82 -44.12
C ILE A 624 -4.87 38.80 -43.24
N SER A 625 -4.19 39.63 -42.45
CA SER A 625 -4.82 40.60 -41.55
C SER A 625 -5.55 41.73 -42.29
N GLN A 626 -5.12 42.05 -43.52
CA GLN A 626 -5.83 43.01 -44.38
C GLN A 626 -7.13 42.43 -44.96
N HIS A 627 -7.20 41.11 -45.13
CA HIS A 627 -8.31 40.43 -45.81
C HIS A 627 -9.19 39.58 -44.87
N SER A 628 -8.88 39.56 -43.57
CA SER A 628 -9.58 38.79 -42.54
C SER A 628 -9.57 39.53 -41.21
N ALA A 629 -10.71 39.53 -40.51
CA ALA A 629 -10.82 40.06 -39.15
C ALA A 629 -10.39 39.06 -38.06
N ILE A 630 -9.95 37.85 -38.44
CA ILE A 630 -9.51 36.82 -37.50
C ILE A 630 -8.10 37.13 -37.02
N ASN A 631 -7.92 37.23 -35.70
CA ASN A 631 -6.60 37.37 -35.10
C ASN A 631 -5.78 36.09 -35.29
N ILE A 632 -4.62 36.23 -35.92
CA ILE A 632 -3.70 35.14 -36.22
C ILE A 632 -2.45 35.18 -35.33
N ASN A 633 -1.95 34.01 -34.94
CA ASN A 633 -0.73 33.89 -34.17
C ASN A 633 0.50 33.82 -35.10
N PRO A 634 1.45 34.78 -35.01
CA PRO A 634 2.63 34.81 -35.87
C PRO A 634 3.52 33.56 -35.82
N VAL A 635 3.58 32.91 -34.64
CA VAL A 635 4.36 31.67 -34.45
C VAL A 635 3.67 30.50 -35.14
N GLN A 636 2.33 30.50 -35.18
CA GLN A 636 1.55 29.42 -35.77
C GLN A 636 1.59 29.46 -37.30
N ILE A 637 1.57 30.65 -37.93
CA ILE A 637 1.67 30.81 -39.40
C ILE A 637 2.89 30.08 -39.98
N GLY A 638 4.08 30.31 -39.41
CA GLY A 638 5.30 29.66 -39.90
C GLY A 638 5.37 28.14 -39.66
N ARG A 639 4.52 27.61 -38.78
CA ARG A 639 4.36 26.16 -38.57
C ARG A 639 3.39 25.57 -39.59
N GLU A 640 2.21 26.18 -39.74
CA GLU A 640 1.19 25.75 -40.70
C GLU A 640 1.67 25.85 -42.15
N LEU A 641 2.47 26.87 -42.51
CA LEU A 641 3.09 26.95 -43.84
C LEU A 641 3.98 25.74 -44.13
N ARG A 642 4.82 25.33 -43.17
CA ARG A 642 5.65 24.12 -43.35
C ARG A 642 4.79 22.87 -43.42
N PHE A 643 3.75 22.78 -42.60
CA PHE A 643 2.80 21.67 -42.62
C PHE A 643 2.10 21.51 -43.98
N LEU A 644 1.70 22.63 -44.58
CA LEU A 644 1.07 22.69 -45.90
C LEU A 644 2.07 22.51 -47.07
N GLY A 645 3.34 22.26 -46.78
CA GLY A 645 4.37 21.95 -47.78
C GLY A 645 5.07 23.18 -48.37
N PHE A 646 4.91 24.36 -47.80
CA PHE A 646 5.65 25.55 -48.24
C PHE A 646 7.12 25.43 -47.84
N GLN A 647 8.03 25.54 -48.83
CA GLN A 647 9.46 25.47 -48.60
C GLN A 647 10.01 26.80 -48.09
N ARG A 648 10.70 26.77 -46.95
CA ARG A 648 11.38 27.94 -46.39
C ARG A 648 12.70 28.18 -47.13
N LYS A 649 12.87 29.34 -47.75
CA LYS A 649 14.09 29.73 -48.48
C LYS A 649 14.70 31.03 -47.92
N PRO A 650 16.03 31.17 -47.95
CA PRO A 650 16.69 32.45 -47.71
C PRO A 650 16.64 33.33 -48.96
N LYS A 651 16.42 34.63 -48.79
CA LYS A 651 16.58 35.68 -49.81
C LYS A 651 17.46 36.78 -49.24
N PHE A 652 18.52 37.13 -49.94
CA PHE A 652 19.39 38.24 -49.54
C PHE A 652 18.74 39.56 -49.94
N VAL A 653 18.56 40.45 -48.97
CA VAL A 653 18.03 41.81 -49.15
C VAL A 653 18.92 42.74 -48.34
N ASP A 654 19.49 43.76 -48.99
CA ASP A 654 20.36 44.78 -48.36
C ASP A 654 21.50 44.21 -47.49
N GLY A 655 22.15 43.15 -47.97
CA GLY A 655 23.28 42.49 -47.29
C GLY A 655 22.89 41.55 -46.14
N ASN A 656 21.61 41.42 -45.80
CA ASN A 656 21.11 40.52 -44.76
C ASN A 656 20.27 39.37 -45.36
N ALA A 657 20.38 38.17 -44.78
CA ALA A 657 19.57 37.03 -45.18
C ALA A 657 18.18 37.08 -44.51
N LYS A 658 17.13 37.38 -45.29
CA LYS A 658 15.73 37.28 -44.85
C LYS A 658 15.19 35.89 -45.21
N TYR A 659 14.54 35.22 -44.27
CA TYR A 659 13.91 33.91 -44.55
C TYR A 659 12.42 34.09 -44.86
N GLY A 660 11.92 33.37 -45.86
CA GLY A 660 10.54 33.42 -46.29
C GLY A 660 10.13 32.19 -47.09
N TYR A 661 9.01 32.28 -47.76
CA TYR A 661 8.37 31.20 -48.52
C TYR A 661 8.04 31.71 -49.91
N LEU A 662 8.10 30.82 -50.91
CA LEU A 662 7.57 31.09 -52.23
C LEU A 662 6.08 30.71 -52.21
N VAL A 663 5.23 31.70 -52.42
CA VAL A 663 3.77 31.56 -52.34
C VAL A 663 3.13 32.06 -53.62
N ILE A 664 2.02 31.44 -54.01
CA ILE A 664 1.14 31.96 -55.06
C ILE A 664 -0.15 32.37 -54.38
N GLU A 665 -0.54 33.63 -54.54
CA GLU A 665 -1.81 34.14 -54.03
C GLU A 665 -2.99 33.51 -54.81
N ILE A 666 -3.92 32.89 -54.09
CA ILE A 666 -5.13 32.26 -54.64
C ILE A 666 -6.22 33.30 -54.86
N LEU A 667 -6.32 34.28 -53.95
CA LEU A 667 -7.28 35.37 -54.08
C LEU A 667 -6.71 36.47 -54.98
N LYS A 668 -6.81 36.24 -56.29
CA LYS A 668 -7.11 37.36 -57.18
C LYS A 668 -8.59 37.67 -56.99
N LYS A 669 -8.91 38.79 -56.33
CA LYS A 669 -10.16 39.48 -56.64
C LYS A 669 -9.84 40.68 -57.50
N GLU A 670 -10.56 40.71 -58.62
CA GLU A 670 -10.98 41.89 -59.37
C GLU A 670 -11.27 43.10 -58.49
#